data_AF-N8WGU0-F1
#
_entry.id   AF-N8WGU0-F1
#
_cell.length_a   1.000
_cell.length_b   1.000
_cell.length_c   1.000
_cell.angle_alpha   90.00
_cell.angle_beta   90.00
_cell.angle_gamma   90.00
#
_symmetry.space_group_name_H-M   'P 1'
#
loop_
_entity.id
_entity.type
_entity.pdbx_description
1 polymer ?
#
loop_
_entity_poly.entity_id
_entity_poly.type
_entity_poly.pdbx_seq_one_letter_code
_entity_poly.pdbx_strand_id
1 'polypeptide(L)'
;MNHIFKKIWNKSLGCMVVVSENARSAGKADNTVGAVSISEAVTTRSITSRGFGLQTLVLSIAMVTGSNVWAGNIVQGITCPSFLSNKTIEMSGGNDITYITQTASAISDSFFGPSVDGAVSIGADCNNQTLALDHAVAIGGAAASANGVAIGSGALARRVNNVALGNQAQALGKNSIALGANSIADRENSFSVGNTVLQRQITNVAAGTQGTDAVNLGQVQSLFSAIAVSDNYAHNSSDTALGSTSGIAHATENNGTTLTKVAGISVTSTSTSLDDIDSFTINGITTTKAATPDKVAAFIQAAKNGANIAVGTNSSAVGVTNIVTSASSTAIGYSNEARGNASVAIGYNNTALMHGGSAIGHDNVAVNDYGTSIGVNNYSQNKSSVAVGSNISSLRPTQITTNGLGIITGINGIPVTATGNTTATITHVNGTVVNDTQRQAFLERLQWGGNLALAENSSVFGVGGITLGTNSTAVGYGNTARGANSSALGYLNTSVGQSSTAIGSATSPAGRTPPGVVVTAGTVDAIDGITVVSTATSWADLRDNPTKLTSVNGMVLSEEQKSAYVNALRYGSNAAIGAASNAIGNENITLDVNSNAIGSNNKAIGSTSNALGRTNIASGGYSSAVGHANTSSGVDSNAFGSYNVASASSSNALGRQNTATGFGSNALGYQNTANGVRSVAVGSNNLSQQTGSTAIGAATGFTYAFYSNDGTKLTAINGIPVTASDFSTASITHINGLAVSQQEVQNFLNSIDQGGSVAFGTNSTAVGNQNISAGTHSTAVGVRNIAGDIATAVGHNNTATGIASTAIGQANKASGVNSTSIGYDNESTGIFSNALGFDNQAAHQNSTAVGTSNKALGINSNAVGYFNIAQGVDSSAIGLQNSAMGGRSSALGYKNEASGLDSSALGHENKAQAMESAALGTDNLASGIGSNAVGNANQALGFKSSALGSNNLVKGQSSSAVGSYNSVTGKSSSAAGVGGAALGNGSSVMGGALEDQSSFDPTQALTVLSGRVIEMDSSTMTGKIDGLDFALDSSNPTHPVTLGGRAFTIEEMNALMQAVEKGGAIAVGEQALAAGSRSTAFGDKAAAIGAESKAYADNSVALGAGSIADEANTISVGKAGTEKRITNVADAQNDYDAVNKKLLTATVADAVFYDVGSNKEKITLAGATGTQITNLKDATLDSSSTDAVTGKQLHATNNNVTNLDDRVTTEVGTLNTRVTNEVGTLNTRIDGVDTTIAGIDGRVSTNTNDIATLDGRVTTEVGT
;
A
#
# COMPACT_ATOMS: atom_id res chain seq x y z
N MET A 1 -42.36 -8.42 17.07
CA MET A 1 -42.93 -9.43 16.14
C MET A 1 -42.42 -10.80 16.58
N ASN A 2 -43.26 -11.84 16.55
CA ASN A 2 -42.89 -13.15 17.09
C ASN A 2 -42.03 -13.91 16.06
N HIS A 3 -40.92 -14.51 16.52
CA HIS A 3 -40.06 -15.36 15.68
C HIS A 3 -40.49 -16.83 15.76
N ILE A 4 -40.51 -17.49 14.60
CA ILE A 4 -40.73 -18.94 14.47
C ILE A 4 -39.35 -19.60 14.41
N PHE A 5 -39.05 -20.48 15.36
CA PHE A 5 -37.70 -21.07 15.49
C PHE A 5 -37.45 -22.28 14.57
N LYS A 6 -38.47 -23.12 14.32
CA LYS A 6 -38.33 -24.28 13.43
C LYS A 6 -39.66 -24.77 12.86
N LYS A 7 -39.62 -25.29 11.63
CA LYS A 7 -40.69 -26.08 11.01
C LYS A 7 -40.15 -27.47 10.71
N ILE A 8 -40.90 -28.53 11.01
CA ILE A 8 -40.50 -29.93 10.76
C ILE A 8 -41.68 -30.69 10.16
N TRP A 9 -41.42 -31.50 9.14
CA TRP A 9 -42.42 -32.37 8.51
C TRP A 9 -42.40 -33.76 9.14
N ASN A 10 -43.51 -34.23 9.72
CA ASN A 10 -43.57 -35.55 10.34
C ASN A 10 -44.11 -36.60 9.35
N LYS A 11 -43.21 -37.43 8.80
CA LYS A 11 -43.56 -38.49 7.84
C LYS A 11 -44.51 -39.57 8.39
N SER A 12 -44.64 -39.71 9.72
CA SER A 12 -45.54 -40.69 10.35
C SER A 12 -46.98 -40.20 10.48
N LEU A 13 -47.21 -38.88 10.38
CA LEU A 13 -48.51 -38.24 10.62
C LEU A 13 -49.01 -37.36 9.45
N GLY A 14 -48.20 -37.19 8.38
CA GLY A 14 -48.64 -36.55 7.13
C GLY A 14 -48.86 -35.04 7.19
N CYS A 15 -48.38 -34.36 8.24
CA CYS A 15 -48.60 -32.92 8.44
C CYS A 15 -47.33 -32.15 8.84
N MET A 16 -47.39 -30.82 8.70
CA MET A 16 -46.33 -29.90 9.09
C MET A 16 -46.50 -29.47 10.56
N VAL A 17 -45.42 -29.51 11.35
CA VAL A 17 -45.41 -29.04 12.74
C VAL A 17 -44.48 -27.82 12.87
N VAL A 18 -44.93 -26.82 13.62
CA VAL A 18 -44.24 -25.54 13.84
C VAL A 18 -44.28 -25.23 15.33
N VAL A 19 -43.16 -24.77 15.91
CA VAL A 19 -43.05 -24.50 17.36
C VAL A 19 -42.76 -23.02 17.60
N SER A 20 -43.49 -22.43 18.56
CA SER A 20 -43.39 -21.04 19.01
C SER A 20 -43.95 -20.93 20.43
N GLU A 21 -43.19 -20.37 21.38
CA GLU A 21 -43.63 -20.20 22.77
C GLU A 21 -44.24 -18.82 23.02
N ASN A 22 -45.56 -18.75 23.15
CA ASN A 22 -46.21 -18.10 24.30
C ASN A 22 -47.73 -18.30 24.30
N ALA A 23 -48.26 -18.97 25.33
CA ALA A 23 -49.68 -18.91 25.70
C ALA A 23 -49.83 -19.24 27.20
N ARG A 24 -50.43 -18.34 27.98
CA ARG A 24 -50.70 -18.50 29.41
C ARG A 24 -52.10 -19.08 29.65
N SER A 25 -52.28 -19.73 30.80
CA SER A 25 -53.16 -19.25 31.90
C SER A 25 -54.00 -20.36 32.56
N ALA A 26 -54.21 -20.22 33.87
CA ALA A 26 -55.04 -21.04 34.77
C ALA A 26 -54.74 -22.55 34.83
N GLY A 27 -54.79 -23.22 35.99
CA GLY A 27 -55.16 -22.78 37.34
C GLY A 27 -55.95 -23.90 38.01
N LYS A 28 -55.50 -24.40 39.17
CA LYS A 28 -56.14 -25.51 39.89
C LYS A 28 -56.32 -25.20 41.37
N ALA A 29 -57.58 -25.21 41.82
CA ALA A 29 -57.99 -25.33 43.22
C ALA A 29 -59.46 -25.81 43.29
N ASP A 30 -59.63 -27.13 43.43
CA ASP A 30 -60.64 -27.91 44.17
C ASP A 30 -62.13 -27.51 44.36
N ASN A 31 -62.95 -28.58 44.20
CA ASN A 31 -64.09 -29.04 45.01
C ASN A 31 -65.57 -28.58 44.81
N THR A 32 -66.40 -29.60 44.53
CA THR A 32 -67.85 -29.78 44.84
C THR A 32 -68.87 -28.83 44.18
N VAL A 33 -70.17 -29.18 43.98
CA VAL A 33 -71.01 -30.36 44.34
C VAL A 33 -72.07 -30.60 43.23
N GLY A 34 -72.72 -31.79 43.18
CA GLY A 34 -74.17 -31.84 42.86
C GLY A 34 -74.73 -32.85 41.82
N ALA A 35 -75.62 -33.71 42.31
CA ALA A 35 -76.97 -34.02 41.78
C ALA A 35 -77.25 -34.86 40.48
N VAL A 36 -77.91 -36.01 40.72
CA VAL A 36 -79.26 -36.42 40.21
C VAL A 36 -79.48 -36.94 38.76
N SER A 37 -80.12 -38.13 38.73
CA SER A 37 -80.98 -38.79 37.72
C SER A 37 -80.52 -39.05 36.26
N ILE A 38 -80.50 -40.35 35.96
CA ILE A 38 -80.90 -41.01 34.71
C ILE A 38 -81.96 -40.32 33.84
N SER A 39 -81.81 -40.46 32.52
CA SER A 39 -82.93 -40.77 31.61
C SER A 39 -82.47 -41.68 30.46
N GLU A 40 -83.46 -42.30 29.82
CA GLU A 40 -83.46 -43.40 28.83
C GLU A 40 -82.48 -43.19 27.63
N ALA A 41 -82.03 -44.22 26.88
CA ALA A 41 -82.81 -45.34 26.37
C ALA A 41 -81.99 -46.56 25.87
N VAL A 42 -82.64 -47.75 25.85
CA VAL A 42 -82.85 -48.63 24.67
C VAL A 42 -81.73 -48.62 23.60
N THR A 43 -80.94 -49.66 23.31
CA THR A 43 -80.94 -51.12 23.64
C THR A 43 -79.48 -51.68 23.45
N THR A 44 -79.09 -52.97 23.47
CA THR A 44 -79.75 -54.28 23.18
C THR A 44 -79.03 -55.48 23.86
N ARG A 45 -79.55 -56.69 23.57
CA ARG A 45 -79.06 -58.08 23.79
C ARG A 45 -77.58 -58.31 23.40
N SER A 46 -76.83 -59.30 23.94
CA SER A 46 -77.17 -60.41 24.87
C SER A 46 -75.93 -61.03 25.52
N ILE A 47 -76.11 -61.69 26.68
CA ILE A 47 -75.09 -62.50 27.39
C ILE A 47 -75.43 -63.99 27.31
N THR A 48 -74.42 -64.87 27.23
CA THR A 48 -74.58 -66.34 27.17
C THR A 48 -73.97 -67.09 28.36
N SER A 49 -74.83 -67.70 29.18
CA SER A 49 -74.57 -68.93 29.98
C SER A 49 -73.58 -68.83 31.16
N ARG A 50 -73.60 -69.64 32.23
CA ARG A 50 -74.47 -70.72 32.78
C ARG A 50 -74.79 -70.39 34.26
N GLY A 51 -75.81 -70.91 34.96
CA GLY A 51 -75.95 -72.28 35.48
C GLY A 51 -74.77 -72.65 36.41
N PHE A 52 -74.91 -72.95 37.71
CA PHE A 52 -76.04 -73.35 38.59
C PHE A 52 -75.99 -72.56 39.93
N GLY A 53 -76.94 -72.66 40.87
CA GLY A 53 -78.09 -73.57 41.02
C GLY A 53 -79.18 -73.02 41.95
N LEU A 54 -80.08 -73.89 42.45
CA LEU A 54 -81.30 -73.52 43.18
C LEU A 54 -81.39 -74.25 44.54
N GLN A 55 -82.09 -73.62 45.51
CA GLN A 55 -82.45 -74.17 46.84
C GLN A 55 -81.24 -74.40 47.79
N THR A 56 -81.41 -74.51 49.10
CA THR A 56 -82.60 -74.69 49.95
C THR A 56 -82.70 -73.67 51.09
N LEU A 57 -83.88 -73.56 51.73
CA LEU A 57 -83.99 -73.06 53.10
C LEU A 57 -84.85 -74.01 53.95
N VAL A 58 -84.16 -74.88 54.70
CA VAL A 58 -84.44 -75.32 56.08
C VAL A 58 -85.90 -75.65 56.48
N LEU A 59 -86.18 -76.92 56.86
CA LEU A 59 -86.29 -77.32 58.29
C LEU A 59 -86.73 -78.80 58.48
N SER A 60 -85.93 -79.61 59.18
CA SER A 60 -86.41 -80.78 59.97
C SER A 60 -85.30 -81.32 60.89
N ILE A 61 -85.67 -81.86 62.05
CA ILE A 61 -84.75 -82.27 63.15
C ILE A 61 -85.03 -83.75 63.57
N ALA A 62 -84.10 -84.34 64.32
CA ALA A 62 -84.20 -85.58 65.11
C ALA A 62 -84.06 -86.95 64.40
N MET A 63 -82.84 -87.48 64.53
CA MET A 63 -82.42 -88.87 64.77
C MET A 63 -83.44 -90.04 64.86
N VAL A 64 -83.14 -91.09 64.07
CA VAL A 64 -82.92 -92.51 64.48
C VAL A 64 -84.14 -93.43 64.79
N THR A 65 -84.01 -94.69 64.33
CA THR A 65 -84.79 -95.92 64.63
C THR A 65 -86.29 -95.99 64.29
N GLY A 66 -86.59 -96.53 63.09
CA GLY A 66 -87.17 -97.88 62.98
C GLY A 66 -88.68 -98.14 63.16
N SER A 67 -89.35 -98.44 62.03
CA SER A 67 -90.53 -99.33 61.86
C SER A 67 -91.95 -98.96 62.38
N ASN A 68 -92.82 -98.63 61.39
CA ASN A 68 -94.15 -99.25 61.09
C ASN A 68 -95.49 -98.85 61.79
N VAL A 69 -96.52 -98.59 60.93
CA VAL A 69 -98.01 -98.72 61.07
C VAL A 69 -98.91 -97.55 61.63
N TRP A 70 -99.47 -96.75 60.69
CA TRP A 70 -100.91 -96.46 60.35
C TRP A 70 -101.99 -95.85 61.32
N ALA A 71 -102.86 -94.98 60.72
CA ALA A 71 -104.19 -94.39 61.15
C ALA A 71 -104.25 -93.35 62.32
N GLY A 72 -105.17 -92.35 62.39
CA GLY A 72 -106.17 -91.73 61.46
C GLY A 72 -107.23 -90.77 62.13
N ASN A 73 -107.86 -89.82 61.37
CA ASN A 73 -109.10 -88.99 61.69
C ASN A 73 -108.97 -87.80 62.72
N ILE A 74 -109.85 -86.78 63.01
CA ILE A 74 -111.19 -86.17 62.60
C ILE A 74 -111.37 -84.78 63.39
N VAL A 75 -112.25 -83.74 63.22
CA VAL A 75 -113.11 -83.09 62.16
C VAL A 75 -113.77 -81.71 62.63
N GLN A 76 -114.17 -80.78 61.71
CA GLN A 76 -115.14 -79.60 61.80
C GLN A 76 -114.96 -78.41 62.81
N GLY A 77 -115.57 -77.19 62.67
CA GLY A 77 -116.37 -76.51 61.60
C GLY A 77 -117.23 -75.25 62.05
N ILE A 78 -117.93 -74.55 61.10
CA ILE A 78 -119.16 -73.65 61.25
C ILE A 78 -118.98 -72.19 61.83
N THR A 79 -119.68 -71.04 61.52
CA THR A 79 -120.57 -70.42 60.45
C THR A 79 -120.68 -68.84 60.56
N CYS A 80 -121.51 -68.12 59.75
CA CYS A 80 -121.74 -66.63 59.66
C CYS A 80 -123.05 -66.11 60.37
N PRO A 81 -123.55 -64.83 60.18
CA PRO A 81 -124.55 -64.54 59.10
C PRO A 81 -124.83 -63.07 58.60
N SER A 82 -125.41 -62.99 57.37
CA SER A 82 -126.38 -61.98 56.80
C SER A 82 -125.99 -60.47 56.75
N PHE A 83 -126.73 -59.46 56.23
CA PHE A 83 -128.01 -59.21 55.49
C PHE A 83 -127.92 -57.78 54.85
N LEU A 84 -128.68 -57.17 53.90
CA LEU A 84 -129.85 -57.39 52.98
C LEU A 84 -129.49 -56.76 51.59
N SER A 85 -130.13 -56.91 50.40
CA SER A 85 -131.38 -57.48 49.86
C SER A 85 -132.55 -56.50 49.49
N ASN A 86 -132.78 -56.25 48.17
CA ASN A 86 -134.08 -55.81 47.59
C ASN A 86 -134.25 -56.18 46.08
N LYS A 87 -135.13 -57.17 45.78
CA LYS A 87 -135.97 -57.43 44.58
C LYS A 87 -135.41 -57.25 43.13
N THR A 88 -135.77 -58.07 42.13
CA THR A 88 -136.68 -59.25 41.95
C THR A 88 -136.10 -60.09 40.78
N ILE A 89 -136.43 -61.36 40.49
CA ILE A 89 -137.70 -62.14 40.48
C ILE A 89 -137.45 -63.55 41.07
N GLU A 90 -138.53 -64.28 41.39
CA GLU A 90 -138.52 -65.57 42.10
C GLU A 90 -139.50 -66.58 41.45
N MET A 91 -139.28 -67.89 41.66
CA MET A 91 -140.13 -69.03 41.22
C MET A 91 -140.19 -69.27 39.68
N SER A 92 -140.59 -70.44 39.16
CA SER A 92 -141.17 -71.65 39.78
C SER A 92 -140.55 -72.94 39.17
N GLY A 93 -141.06 -74.12 39.54
CA GLY A 93 -140.55 -75.41 39.04
C GLY A 93 -141.60 -76.26 38.35
N GLY A 94 -141.15 -77.17 37.47
CA GLY A 94 -141.95 -78.21 36.83
C GLY A 94 -142.06 -78.09 35.30
N ASN A 95 -141.92 -79.24 34.62
CA ASN A 95 -142.05 -79.49 33.18
C ASN A 95 -140.97 -78.94 32.23
N ASP A 96 -140.72 -79.72 31.16
CA ASP A 96 -139.87 -79.36 30.02
C ASP A 96 -140.43 -78.19 29.20
N ILE A 97 -139.51 -77.35 28.68
CA ILE A 97 -139.50 -76.75 27.32
C ILE A 97 -138.30 -75.74 27.25
N THR A 98 -137.31 -75.86 26.35
CA THR A 98 -137.34 -75.48 24.91
C THR A 98 -137.53 -73.95 24.75
N TYR A 99 -136.70 -73.15 24.07
CA TYR A 99 -135.54 -73.32 23.16
C TYR A 99 -134.97 -71.89 22.89
N ILE A 100 -134.11 -71.70 21.85
CA ILE A 100 -133.96 -70.44 21.05
C ILE A 100 -133.27 -69.25 21.79
N THR A 101 -132.31 -68.48 21.25
CA THR A 101 -131.77 -68.24 19.87
C THR A 101 -130.25 -67.94 19.99
N GLN A 102 -129.35 -68.55 19.20
CA GLN A 102 -128.67 -68.00 17.98
C GLN A 102 -127.67 -66.83 18.20
N THR A 103 -126.59 -66.57 17.42
CA THR A 103 -125.74 -67.23 16.37
C THR A 103 -124.53 -66.28 16.08
N ALA A 104 -123.36 -66.61 15.49
CA ALA A 104 -122.69 -67.85 15.09
C ALA A 104 -121.20 -67.57 14.70
N SER A 105 -120.45 -68.63 14.33
CA SER A 105 -119.05 -68.68 13.82
C SER A 105 -117.89 -68.52 14.83
N ALA A 106 -116.72 -69.16 14.68
CA ALA A 106 -116.35 -70.26 13.75
C ALA A 106 -115.15 -71.13 14.21
N ILE A 107 -115.17 -72.37 13.69
CA ILE A 107 -114.14 -73.40 13.36
C ILE A 107 -112.78 -72.78 12.90
N SER A 108 -111.57 -73.36 13.13
CA SER A 108 -111.19 -74.77 13.36
C SER A 108 -109.98 -75.03 14.30
N ASP A 109 -109.77 -76.34 14.60
CA ASP A 109 -108.56 -77.03 15.09
C ASP A 109 -107.94 -76.66 16.48
N SER A 110 -107.34 -77.58 17.24
CA SER A 110 -107.57 -79.04 17.35
C SER A 110 -107.03 -79.58 18.69
N PHE A 111 -107.87 -80.38 19.35
CA PHE A 111 -107.72 -81.18 20.58
C PHE A 111 -106.35 -81.83 20.97
N PHE A 112 -106.25 -82.13 22.28
CA PHE A 112 -105.39 -83.10 23.02
C PHE A 112 -104.00 -82.70 23.61
N GLY A 113 -103.96 -82.67 24.95
CA GLY A 113 -102.83 -83.16 25.78
C GLY A 113 -102.03 -82.11 26.58
N PRO A 114 -101.50 -82.44 27.79
CA PRO A 114 -101.82 -83.53 28.71
C PRO A 114 -102.27 -83.02 30.11
N SER A 115 -102.30 -83.90 31.12
CA SER A 115 -102.72 -83.65 32.51
C SER A 115 -101.87 -82.60 33.27
N VAL A 116 -102.48 -81.97 34.28
CA VAL A 116 -101.81 -81.13 35.31
C VAL A 116 -101.72 -81.88 36.65
N ASP A 117 -100.72 -81.57 37.47
CA ASP A 117 -100.54 -82.19 38.81
C ASP A 117 -100.30 -81.15 39.93
N GLY A 118 -100.57 -81.55 41.17
CA GLY A 118 -100.13 -80.87 42.40
C GLY A 118 -100.72 -79.49 42.76
N ALA A 119 -101.61 -78.91 41.96
CA ALA A 119 -102.12 -77.54 42.19
C ALA A 119 -103.17 -77.45 43.34
N VAL A 120 -103.05 -76.44 44.20
CA VAL A 120 -103.96 -76.22 45.35
C VAL A 120 -104.43 -74.76 45.46
N SER A 121 -105.75 -74.55 45.47
CA SER A 121 -106.38 -73.24 45.66
C SER A 121 -107.46 -73.27 46.76
N ILE A 122 -107.36 -72.42 47.78
CA ILE A 122 -108.31 -72.36 48.91
C ILE A 122 -108.58 -70.91 49.33
N GLY A 123 -109.86 -70.55 49.52
CA GLY A 123 -110.31 -69.26 50.05
C GLY A 123 -110.90 -68.33 48.98
N ALA A 124 -111.93 -67.56 49.36
CA ALA A 124 -112.75 -66.80 48.42
C ALA A 124 -112.26 -65.35 48.25
N ASP A 125 -111.62 -65.08 47.11
CA ASP A 125 -111.68 -63.76 46.44
C ASP A 125 -111.50 -63.96 44.92
N CYS A 126 -112.60 -64.32 44.24
CA CYS A 126 -112.59 -64.99 42.92
C CYS A 126 -112.37 -64.05 41.73
N ASN A 127 -111.52 -63.02 41.86
CA ASN A 127 -111.36 -61.93 40.89
C ASN A 127 -109.94 -61.78 40.29
N ASN A 128 -109.08 -62.80 40.39
CA ASN A 128 -107.81 -62.82 39.67
C ASN A 128 -107.50 -64.22 39.10
N GLN A 129 -106.78 -64.27 37.98
CA GLN A 129 -106.74 -65.45 37.10
C GLN A 129 -105.91 -66.60 37.68
N THR A 130 -106.58 -67.56 38.32
CA THR A 130 -106.01 -68.87 38.67
C THR A 130 -105.88 -69.74 37.42
N LEU A 131 -104.89 -69.43 36.57
CA LEU A 131 -104.41 -70.38 35.56
C LEU A 131 -103.73 -71.52 36.32
N ALA A 132 -104.45 -72.63 36.49
CA ALA A 132 -103.97 -73.84 37.16
C ALA A 132 -102.81 -74.46 36.36
N LEU A 133 -101.59 -74.02 36.71
CA LEU A 133 -100.33 -74.53 36.21
C LEU A 133 -99.62 -75.31 37.32
N ASP A 134 -98.73 -76.18 36.88
CA ASP A 134 -98.10 -77.23 37.67
C ASP A 134 -97.52 -76.72 39.02
N HIS A 135 -97.83 -77.43 40.10
CA HIS A 135 -97.31 -77.20 41.46
C HIS A 135 -97.53 -75.77 42.05
N ALA A 136 -98.56 -75.03 41.62
CA ALA A 136 -98.91 -73.72 42.19
C ALA A 136 -99.78 -73.82 43.47
N VAL A 137 -99.53 -72.92 44.44
CA VAL A 137 -100.25 -72.84 45.72
C VAL A 137 -100.80 -71.43 45.95
N ALA A 138 -102.13 -71.33 46.05
CA ALA A 138 -102.86 -70.07 46.21
C ALA A 138 -103.82 -70.12 47.42
N ILE A 139 -103.51 -69.36 48.48
CA ILE A 139 -104.32 -69.32 49.71
C ILE A 139 -104.66 -67.85 50.03
N GLY A 140 -105.85 -67.40 49.60
CA GLY A 140 -106.31 -66.01 49.69
C GLY A 140 -105.58 -65.01 48.76
N GLY A 141 -104.66 -65.48 47.91
CA GLY A 141 -103.89 -64.67 46.96
C GLY A 141 -103.79 -65.33 45.60
N ALA A 142 -103.07 -64.70 44.66
CA ALA A 142 -102.93 -65.15 43.28
C ALA A 142 -101.50 -65.65 42.97
N ALA A 143 -101.38 -66.93 42.63
CA ALA A 143 -100.19 -67.53 42.04
C ALA A 143 -100.41 -67.69 40.53
N ALA A 144 -99.82 -66.81 39.73
CA ALA A 144 -100.08 -66.68 38.29
C ALA A 144 -99.04 -67.42 37.40
N SER A 145 -98.32 -68.39 37.97
CA SER A 145 -97.25 -69.13 37.29
C SER A 145 -96.89 -70.41 38.05
N ALA A 146 -96.29 -71.37 37.34
CA ALA A 146 -95.84 -72.64 37.91
C ALA A 146 -94.85 -72.43 39.07
N ASN A 147 -94.92 -73.31 40.09
CA ASN A 147 -94.21 -73.20 41.37
C ASN A 147 -94.44 -71.86 42.11
N GLY A 148 -95.51 -71.12 41.78
CA GLY A 148 -95.87 -69.88 42.48
C GLY A 148 -96.55 -70.16 43.82
N VAL A 149 -96.09 -69.50 44.89
CA VAL A 149 -96.68 -69.59 46.24
C VAL A 149 -97.18 -68.21 46.63
N ALA A 150 -98.50 -68.04 46.74
CA ALA A 150 -99.15 -66.79 47.18
C ALA A 150 -100.06 -67.07 48.39
N ILE A 151 -99.66 -66.57 49.57
CA ILE A 151 -100.36 -66.83 50.82
C ILE A 151 -100.63 -65.51 51.56
N GLY A 152 -101.92 -65.22 51.75
CA GLY A 152 -102.44 -64.00 52.37
C GLY A 152 -103.30 -63.18 51.41
N SER A 153 -104.31 -62.48 51.96
CA SER A 153 -105.22 -61.63 51.18
C SER A 153 -104.44 -60.63 50.30
N GLY A 154 -104.68 -60.66 48.98
CA GLY A 154 -104.01 -59.79 48.02
C GLY A 154 -102.53 -60.13 47.73
N ALA A 155 -102.00 -61.24 48.24
CA ALA A 155 -100.65 -61.70 47.88
C ALA A 155 -100.57 -62.07 46.40
N LEU A 156 -99.48 -61.72 45.72
CA LEU A 156 -99.30 -61.92 44.28
C LEU A 156 -97.93 -62.51 43.95
N ALA A 157 -97.90 -63.78 43.54
CA ALA A 157 -96.74 -64.47 42.99
C ALA A 157 -96.87 -64.52 41.46
N ARG A 158 -96.31 -63.52 40.76
CA ARG A 158 -96.64 -63.23 39.34
C ARG A 158 -95.77 -63.96 38.31
N ARG A 159 -94.66 -64.56 38.72
CA ARG A 159 -93.71 -65.28 37.83
C ARG A 159 -93.29 -66.63 38.42
N VAL A 160 -92.64 -67.45 37.61
CA VAL A 160 -92.20 -68.80 37.95
C VAL A 160 -91.29 -68.80 39.19
N ASN A 161 -91.49 -69.75 40.10
CA ASN A 161 -90.77 -69.90 41.39
C ASN A 161 -90.89 -68.70 42.35
N ASN A 162 -91.96 -67.90 42.28
CA ASN A 162 -92.13 -66.74 43.15
C ASN A 162 -92.81 -67.11 44.48
N VAL A 163 -92.34 -66.51 45.58
CA VAL A 163 -92.96 -66.66 46.91
C VAL A 163 -93.42 -65.30 47.43
N ALA A 164 -94.73 -65.11 47.56
CA ALA A 164 -95.36 -63.95 48.16
C ALA A 164 -96.07 -64.35 49.45
N LEU A 165 -95.49 -63.99 50.60
CA LEU A 165 -95.92 -64.46 51.92
C LEU A 165 -96.31 -63.29 52.82
N GLY A 166 -97.61 -62.96 52.85
CA GLY A 166 -98.18 -61.86 53.63
C GLY A 166 -99.27 -61.10 52.87
N ASN A 167 -100.15 -60.42 53.60
CA ASN A 167 -101.19 -59.57 53.01
C ASN A 167 -100.57 -58.50 52.09
N GLN A 168 -101.07 -58.38 50.86
CA GLN A 168 -100.53 -57.50 49.82
C GLN A 168 -99.02 -57.68 49.52
N ALA A 169 -98.41 -58.83 49.83
CA ALA A 169 -97.03 -59.12 49.42
C ALA A 169 -96.97 -59.40 47.91
N GLN A 170 -96.02 -58.81 47.18
CA GLN A 170 -95.92 -58.91 45.73
C GLN A 170 -94.54 -59.36 45.26
N ALA A 171 -94.41 -60.62 44.88
CA ALA A 171 -93.24 -61.16 44.20
C ALA A 171 -93.45 -61.01 42.68
N LEU A 172 -92.81 -60.00 42.08
CA LEU A 172 -93.09 -59.52 40.72
C LEU A 172 -91.97 -59.81 39.70
N GLY A 173 -90.71 -59.96 40.15
CA GLY A 173 -89.59 -60.49 39.36
C GLY A 173 -89.51 -62.03 39.46
N LYS A 174 -88.90 -62.73 38.52
CA LYS A 174 -88.82 -64.21 38.56
C LYS A 174 -87.94 -64.72 39.73
N ASN A 175 -88.32 -65.86 40.32
CA ASN A 175 -87.55 -66.54 41.36
C ASN A 175 -87.26 -65.61 42.56
N SER A 176 -88.20 -64.71 42.88
CA SER A 176 -88.08 -63.73 43.97
C SER A 176 -89.01 -64.04 45.15
N ILE A 177 -88.62 -63.57 46.33
CA ILE A 177 -89.33 -63.78 47.59
C ILE A 177 -89.71 -62.43 48.20
N ALA A 178 -91.01 -62.17 48.32
CA ALA A 178 -91.58 -61.04 49.03
C ALA A 178 -92.15 -61.53 50.37
N LEU A 179 -91.47 -61.21 51.47
CA LEU A 179 -91.77 -61.72 52.81
C LEU A 179 -92.29 -60.61 53.73
N GLY A 180 -93.46 -60.82 54.32
CA GLY A 180 -94.16 -59.85 55.17
C GLY A 180 -95.18 -59.00 54.39
N ALA A 181 -96.15 -58.44 55.12
CA ALA A 181 -97.24 -57.69 54.51
C ALA A 181 -96.75 -56.43 53.77
N ASN A 182 -97.34 -56.13 52.61
CA ASN A 182 -96.95 -55.06 51.68
C ASN A 182 -95.49 -55.13 51.17
N SER A 183 -94.76 -56.23 51.38
CA SER A 183 -93.41 -56.38 50.84
C SER A 183 -93.44 -56.56 49.32
N ILE A 184 -92.49 -55.97 48.60
CA ILE A 184 -92.40 -56.04 47.14
C ILE A 184 -91.01 -56.56 46.74
N ALA A 185 -90.98 -57.60 45.90
CA ALA A 185 -89.78 -58.21 45.33
C ALA A 185 -89.87 -58.17 43.79
N ASP A 186 -89.60 -57.00 43.22
CA ASP A 186 -89.73 -56.68 41.79
C ASP A 186 -88.54 -57.11 40.93
N ARG A 187 -87.35 -57.21 41.54
CA ARG A 187 -86.13 -57.74 40.91
C ARG A 187 -86.09 -59.27 40.91
N GLU A 188 -85.59 -59.86 39.83
CA GLU A 188 -85.42 -61.32 39.74
C GLU A 188 -84.32 -61.79 40.70
N ASN A 189 -84.48 -62.99 41.28
CA ASN A 189 -83.61 -63.55 42.33
C ASN A 189 -83.44 -62.65 43.58
N SER A 190 -84.40 -61.76 43.88
CA SER A 190 -84.34 -60.92 45.08
C SER A 190 -85.10 -61.50 46.27
N PHE A 191 -84.58 -61.29 47.48
CA PHE A 191 -85.25 -61.54 48.75
C PHE A 191 -85.57 -60.19 49.39
N SER A 192 -86.86 -59.85 49.50
CA SER A 192 -87.33 -58.55 50.00
C SER A 192 -88.21 -58.73 51.22
N VAL A 193 -87.79 -58.13 52.34
CA VAL A 193 -88.53 -58.08 53.61
C VAL A 193 -89.36 -56.80 53.77
N GLY A 194 -89.55 -56.03 52.71
CA GLY A 194 -90.25 -54.74 52.76
C GLY A 194 -90.50 -54.16 51.37
N ASN A 195 -90.68 -52.84 51.30
CA ASN A 195 -90.69 -52.08 50.05
C ASN A 195 -89.93 -50.75 50.25
N THR A 196 -89.90 -49.88 49.24
CA THR A 196 -89.17 -48.60 49.29
C THR A 196 -89.61 -47.66 50.43
N VAL A 197 -90.90 -47.70 50.80
CA VAL A 197 -91.52 -46.88 51.85
C VAL A 197 -91.51 -47.59 53.21
N LEU A 198 -91.72 -48.91 53.22
CA LEU A 198 -91.83 -49.73 54.43
C LEU A 198 -90.71 -50.76 54.50
N GLN A 199 -89.54 -50.30 54.94
CA GLN A 199 -88.32 -51.09 55.09
C GLN A 199 -88.30 -51.79 56.47
N ARG A 200 -87.73 -52.99 56.57
CA ARG A 200 -87.66 -53.77 57.83
C ARG A 200 -86.21 -54.09 58.19
N GLN A 201 -85.89 -53.96 59.47
CA GLN A 201 -84.59 -54.36 60.01
C GLN A 201 -84.48 -55.89 60.02
N ILE A 202 -83.36 -56.42 59.55
CA ILE A 202 -83.01 -57.83 59.72
C ILE A 202 -82.14 -57.91 60.97
N THR A 203 -82.72 -58.36 62.08
CA THR A 203 -82.02 -58.52 63.36
C THR A 203 -81.34 -59.90 63.45
N ASN A 204 -80.40 -60.04 64.40
CA ASN A 204 -79.64 -61.28 64.64
C ASN A 204 -78.79 -61.79 63.45
N VAL A 205 -78.35 -60.88 62.56
CA VAL A 205 -77.42 -61.19 61.46
C VAL A 205 -76.01 -61.37 62.02
N ALA A 206 -75.51 -62.61 61.99
CA ALA A 206 -74.12 -62.95 62.32
C ALA A 206 -73.13 -62.24 61.38
N ALA A 207 -71.86 -62.15 61.77
CA ALA A 207 -70.84 -61.54 60.93
C ALA A 207 -70.66 -62.35 59.63
N GLY A 208 -70.70 -61.67 58.48
CA GLY A 208 -70.49 -62.29 57.17
C GLY A 208 -69.09 -62.88 57.05
N THR A 209 -69.01 -64.11 56.56
CA THR A 209 -67.79 -64.92 56.45
C THR A 209 -67.34 -65.14 55.00
N GLN A 210 -68.28 -65.05 54.05
CA GLN A 210 -68.05 -65.16 52.62
C GLN A 210 -68.41 -63.84 51.92
N GLY A 211 -67.81 -63.59 50.74
CA GLY A 211 -67.92 -62.32 50.01
C GLY A 211 -69.32 -61.96 49.47
N THR A 212 -70.34 -62.76 49.75
CA THR A 212 -71.76 -62.52 49.41
C THR A 212 -72.68 -62.50 50.62
N ASP A 213 -72.15 -62.66 51.84
CA ASP A 213 -72.92 -62.61 53.08
C ASP A 213 -73.33 -61.17 53.41
N ALA A 214 -74.43 -61.00 54.17
CA ALA A 214 -74.84 -59.68 54.65
C ALA A 214 -73.90 -59.20 55.78
N VAL A 215 -73.12 -58.14 55.50
CA VAL A 215 -72.21 -57.53 56.47
C VAL A 215 -73.00 -56.82 57.58
N ASN A 216 -72.64 -57.08 58.85
CA ASN A 216 -73.31 -56.44 60.00
C ASN A 216 -72.57 -55.19 60.52
N LEU A 217 -73.25 -54.39 61.35
CA LEU A 217 -72.73 -53.11 61.84
C LEU A 217 -71.40 -53.24 62.62
N GLY A 218 -71.19 -54.35 63.33
CA GLY A 218 -69.96 -54.60 64.07
C GLY A 218 -68.75 -54.73 63.16
N GLN A 219 -68.88 -55.45 62.03
CA GLN A 219 -67.81 -55.58 61.04
C GLN A 219 -67.44 -54.23 60.42
N VAL A 220 -68.43 -53.36 60.18
CA VAL A 220 -68.21 -51.99 59.69
C VAL A 220 -67.46 -51.14 60.73
N GLN A 221 -67.82 -51.26 62.01
CA GLN A 221 -67.15 -50.53 63.10
C GLN A 221 -65.69 -50.97 63.31
N SER A 222 -65.40 -52.27 63.27
CA SER A 222 -64.03 -52.78 63.40
C SER A 222 -63.08 -52.28 62.30
N LEU A 223 -63.59 -52.03 61.09
CA LEU A 223 -62.80 -51.48 59.98
C LEU A 223 -62.30 -50.06 60.27
N PHE A 224 -63.11 -49.21 60.91
CA PHE A 224 -62.72 -47.83 61.24
C PHE A 224 -61.69 -47.77 62.37
N SER A 225 -61.76 -48.65 63.37
CA SER A 225 -60.78 -48.67 64.47
C SER A 225 -59.36 -49.02 64.02
N ALA A 226 -59.19 -49.76 62.92
CA ALA A 226 -57.88 -50.15 62.39
C ALA A 226 -57.11 -49.01 61.70
N ILE A 227 -57.75 -47.87 61.43
CA ILE A 227 -57.19 -46.75 60.66
C ILE A 227 -56.69 -45.61 61.57
N ALA A 228 -56.95 -45.68 62.88
CA ALA A 228 -56.88 -44.53 63.78
C ALA A 228 -55.51 -44.26 64.45
N VAL A 229 -54.48 -45.08 64.21
CA VAL A 229 -53.16 -44.90 64.86
C VAL A 229 -52.17 -44.22 63.92
N SER A 230 -51.94 -42.93 64.16
CA SER A 230 -50.92 -42.11 63.49
C SER A 230 -50.09 -41.42 64.57
N ASP A 231 -48.80 -41.76 64.68
CA ASP A 231 -47.86 -41.05 65.56
C ASP A 231 -47.57 -39.60 65.08
N ASN A 232 -48.09 -39.18 63.93
CA ASN A 232 -47.90 -37.84 63.39
C ASN A 232 -48.72 -36.81 64.17
N TYR A 233 -48.12 -35.66 64.46
CA TYR A 233 -48.76 -34.58 65.20
C TYR A 233 -49.31 -33.50 64.27
N ALA A 234 -50.63 -33.30 64.26
CA ALA A 234 -51.30 -32.14 63.68
C ALA A 234 -51.85 -31.24 64.81
N HIS A 235 -51.61 -29.93 64.75
CA HIS A 235 -52.03 -29.03 65.84
C HIS A 235 -53.53 -28.68 65.77
N ASN A 236 -54.09 -28.49 64.58
CA ASN A 236 -55.51 -28.19 64.33
C ASN A 236 -56.10 -29.10 63.24
N SER A 237 -57.42 -29.07 63.08
CA SER A 237 -58.16 -29.87 62.08
C SER A 237 -58.00 -29.41 60.63
N SER A 238 -57.41 -28.24 60.38
CA SER A 238 -57.01 -27.81 59.02
C SER A 238 -55.54 -28.12 58.71
N ASP A 239 -54.81 -28.69 59.67
CA ASP A 239 -53.40 -29.07 59.52
C ASP A 239 -53.33 -30.57 59.16
N THR A 240 -52.54 -30.93 58.15
CA THR A 240 -52.43 -32.31 57.65
C THR A 240 -51.11 -32.92 58.11
N ALA A 241 -51.15 -33.97 58.92
CA ALA A 241 -49.97 -34.75 59.32
C ALA A 241 -50.20 -36.24 59.00
N LEU A 242 -49.54 -36.76 57.96
CA LEU A 242 -49.82 -38.10 57.42
C LEU A 242 -48.54 -38.85 57.04
N GLY A 243 -48.40 -40.11 57.44
CA GLY A 243 -47.29 -40.96 57.02
C GLY A 243 -46.79 -41.93 58.10
N SER A 244 -45.58 -42.46 57.91
CA SER A 244 -45.06 -43.60 58.65
C SER A 244 -43.99 -43.21 59.68
N THR A 245 -44.02 -43.86 60.84
CA THR A 245 -43.19 -43.56 62.02
C THR A 245 -41.78 -44.14 61.99
N SER A 246 -41.17 -44.27 60.81
CA SER A 246 -39.85 -44.89 60.63
C SER A 246 -38.71 -43.86 60.68
N GLY A 247 -38.73 -42.95 61.66
CA GLY A 247 -37.81 -41.81 61.77
C GLY A 247 -36.78 -41.93 62.90
N ILE A 248 -35.89 -40.94 62.96
CA ILE A 248 -34.99 -40.69 64.10
C ILE A 248 -35.62 -39.58 64.95
N ALA A 249 -35.41 -39.61 66.28
CA ALA A 249 -35.87 -38.56 67.19
C ALA A 249 -35.49 -37.15 66.70
N HIS A 250 -36.45 -36.25 66.71
CA HIS A 250 -36.30 -34.87 66.23
C HIS A 250 -35.23 -34.12 67.02
N ALA A 251 -34.45 -33.30 66.32
CA ALA A 251 -33.33 -32.57 66.88
C ALA A 251 -33.76 -31.69 68.07
N THR A 252 -32.98 -31.74 69.15
CA THR A 252 -33.22 -31.00 70.38
C THR A 252 -32.15 -29.95 70.62
N GLU A 253 -32.57 -28.76 71.04
CA GLU A 253 -31.69 -27.73 71.60
C GLU A 253 -31.84 -27.74 73.12
N ASN A 254 -30.73 -27.55 73.84
CA ASN A 254 -30.73 -27.47 75.30
C ASN A 254 -29.75 -26.40 75.81
N ASN A 255 -29.92 -25.98 77.06
CA ASN A 255 -29.09 -24.98 77.74
C ASN A 255 -28.05 -25.62 78.71
N GLY A 256 -27.85 -26.93 78.65
CA GLY A 256 -27.06 -27.72 79.60
C GLY A 256 -27.86 -28.36 80.74
N THR A 257 -29.10 -27.95 81.01
CA THR A 257 -29.96 -28.55 82.06
C THR A 257 -31.39 -28.88 81.60
N THR A 258 -31.98 -28.10 80.71
CA THR A 258 -33.32 -28.32 80.14
C THR A 258 -33.34 -28.17 78.63
N LEU A 259 -34.31 -28.81 77.97
CA LEU A 259 -34.59 -28.57 76.55
C LEU A 259 -35.19 -27.18 76.36
N THR A 260 -34.74 -26.50 75.31
CA THR A 260 -35.21 -25.16 74.93
C THR A 260 -35.96 -25.18 73.59
N LYS A 261 -35.59 -26.08 72.66
CA LYS A 261 -36.37 -26.39 71.45
C LYS A 261 -36.36 -27.88 71.11
N VAL A 262 -37.39 -28.33 70.41
CA VAL A 262 -37.50 -29.67 69.80
C VAL A 262 -38.14 -29.51 68.43
N ALA A 263 -37.55 -30.10 67.38
CA ALA A 263 -37.94 -29.80 65.98
C ALA A 263 -37.91 -28.28 65.67
N GLY A 264 -37.09 -27.52 66.41
CA GLY A 264 -37.05 -26.05 66.37
C GLY A 264 -38.28 -25.32 66.93
N ILE A 265 -39.29 -26.04 67.41
CA ILE A 265 -40.42 -25.48 68.17
C ILE A 265 -39.92 -25.26 69.60
N SER A 266 -40.14 -24.07 70.17
CA SER A 266 -39.72 -23.75 71.53
C SER A 266 -40.47 -24.62 72.54
N VAL A 267 -39.75 -25.20 73.50
CA VAL A 267 -40.33 -26.02 74.58
C VAL A 267 -39.93 -25.50 75.96
N THR A 268 -40.69 -25.91 76.98
CA THR A 268 -40.23 -25.90 78.37
C THR A 268 -40.23 -27.33 78.89
N SER A 269 -39.13 -27.77 79.48
CA SER A 269 -39.00 -29.08 80.12
C SER A 269 -38.30 -28.98 81.48
N THR A 270 -38.42 -30.02 82.30
CA THR A 270 -37.73 -30.13 83.61
C THR A 270 -36.36 -30.81 83.53
N SER A 271 -36.04 -31.48 82.41
CA SER A 271 -34.71 -32.06 82.13
C SER A 271 -34.34 -31.97 80.65
N THR A 272 -33.20 -32.53 80.23
CA THR A 272 -32.82 -32.70 78.82
C THR A 272 -33.52 -33.87 78.10
N SER A 273 -34.44 -34.59 78.76
CA SER A 273 -35.25 -35.66 78.16
C SER A 273 -36.46 -35.13 77.39
N LEU A 274 -36.84 -35.84 76.32
CA LEU A 274 -38.09 -35.59 75.58
C LEU A 274 -39.36 -35.94 76.38
N ASP A 275 -39.28 -36.83 77.38
CA ASP A 275 -40.40 -37.15 78.29
C ASP A 275 -40.83 -35.96 79.17
N ASP A 276 -39.85 -35.15 79.54
CA ASP A 276 -39.96 -34.15 80.60
C ASP A 276 -40.43 -32.78 80.09
N ILE A 277 -40.93 -32.72 78.84
CA ILE A 277 -41.55 -31.53 78.24
C ILE A 277 -42.89 -31.26 78.91
N ASP A 278 -43.06 -30.05 79.45
CA ASP A 278 -44.28 -29.55 80.08
C ASP A 278 -45.08 -28.60 79.19
N SER A 279 -44.43 -27.99 78.20
CA SER A 279 -45.11 -27.18 77.19
C SER A 279 -44.32 -27.03 75.90
N PHE A 280 -45.02 -26.68 74.82
CA PHE A 280 -44.43 -26.18 73.58
C PHE A 280 -45.16 -24.90 73.14
N THR A 281 -44.44 -24.00 72.46
CA THR A 281 -44.98 -22.69 72.01
C THR A 281 -44.86 -22.55 70.50
N ILE A 282 -45.98 -22.29 69.85
CA ILE A 282 -46.09 -22.10 68.39
C ILE A 282 -46.72 -20.73 68.14
N ASN A 283 -46.10 -19.89 67.30
CA ASN A 283 -46.65 -18.58 66.92
C ASN A 283 -47.07 -17.69 68.12
N GLY A 284 -46.37 -17.81 69.26
CA GLY A 284 -46.66 -17.11 70.52
C GLY A 284 -47.70 -17.78 71.44
N ILE A 285 -48.34 -18.87 70.99
CA ILE A 285 -49.35 -19.62 71.76
C ILE A 285 -48.68 -20.84 72.42
N THR A 286 -48.67 -20.86 73.76
CA THR A 286 -48.11 -21.96 74.56
C THR A 286 -49.16 -23.02 74.86
N THR A 287 -48.93 -24.24 74.39
CA THR A 287 -49.72 -25.42 74.73
C THR A 287 -49.07 -26.14 75.90
N THR A 288 -49.77 -26.26 77.04
CA THR A 288 -49.22 -26.87 78.27
C THR A 288 -49.82 -28.26 78.53
N LYS A 289 -49.01 -29.13 79.16
CA LYS A 289 -49.35 -30.49 79.58
C LYS A 289 -50.52 -30.52 80.57
N ALA A 290 -50.70 -29.43 81.33
CA ALA A 290 -51.82 -29.22 82.24
C ALA A 290 -53.13 -28.79 81.55
N ALA A 291 -53.06 -28.05 80.43
CA ALA A 291 -54.25 -27.59 79.71
C ALA A 291 -54.77 -28.60 78.68
N THR A 292 -53.86 -29.27 77.96
CA THR A 292 -54.20 -30.29 76.95
C THR A 292 -53.15 -31.42 76.98
N PRO A 293 -53.20 -32.34 77.95
CA PRO A 293 -52.21 -33.40 78.09
C PRO A 293 -52.04 -34.23 76.81
N ASP A 294 -53.15 -34.58 76.15
CA ASP A 294 -53.12 -35.41 74.93
C ASP A 294 -52.37 -34.74 73.77
N LYS A 295 -52.51 -33.41 73.61
CA LYS A 295 -51.75 -32.66 72.59
C LYS A 295 -50.25 -32.62 72.91
N VAL A 296 -49.86 -32.58 74.19
CA VAL A 296 -48.44 -32.61 74.60
C VAL A 296 -47.87 -34.01 74.52
N ALA A 297 -48.61 -35.05 74.90
CA ALA A 297 -48.23 -36.44 74.72
C ALA A 297 -48.03 -36.80 73.24
N ALA A 298 -48.97 -36.39 72.36
CA ALA A 298 -48.85 -36.62 70.92
C ALA A 298 -47.68 -35.85 70.29
N PHE A 299 -47.40 -34.61 70.73
CA PHE A 299 -46.21 -33.88 70.30
C PHE A 299 -44.91 -34.56 70.76
N ILE A 300 -44.83 -35.02 72.02
CA ILE A 300 -43.68 -35.76 72.56
C ILE A 300 -43.46 -37.07 71.79
N GLN A 301 -44.53 -37.82 71.51
CA GLN A 301 -44.47 -39.07 70.75
C GLN A 301 -43.98 -38.85 69.32
N ALA A 302 -44.52 -37.84 68.63
CA ALA A 302 -44.07 -37.45 67.30
C ALA A 302 -42.60 -37.01 67.29
N ALA A 303 -42.18 -36.25 68.31
CA ALA A 303 -40.80 -35.81 68.49
C ALA A 303 -39.84 -36.99 68.69
N LYS A 304 -40.15 -37.93 69.60
CA LYS A 304 -39.31 -39.10 69.89
C LYS A 304 -39.17 -40.06 68.71
N ASN A 305 -40.27 -40.32 68.00
CA ASN A 305 -40.30 -41.38 66.98
C ASN A 305 -39.96 -40.86 65.57
N GLY A 306 -39.61 -39.58 65.44
CA GLY A 306 -39.34 -38.96 64.14
C GLY A 306 -40.55 -38.94 63.22
N ALA A 307 -41.76 -38.74 63.77
CA ALA A 307 -42.99 -38.65 62.99
C ALA A 307 -43.12 -37.27 62.31
N ASN A 308 -44.17 -37.08 61.51
CA ASN A 308 -44.44 -35.76 60.91
C ASN A 308 -45.08 -34.82 61.94
N ILE A 309 -44.68 -33.54 61.94
CA ILE A 309 -45.13 -32.49 62.86
C ILE A 309 -45.64 -31.30 62.04
N ALA A 310 -46.96 -31.09 62.03
CA ALA A 310 -47.64 -29.99 61.32
C ALA A 310 -48.35 -29.08 62.34
N VAL A 311 -47.82 -27.87 62.55
CA VAL A 311 -48.28 -26.99 63.65
C VAL A 311 -48.56 -25.53 63.26
N GLY A 312 -48.18 -25.11 62.06
CA GLY A 312 -48.64 -23.84 61.50
C GLY A 312 -50.06 -23.98 60.94
N THR A 313 -50.87 -22.90 60.92
CA THR A 313 -52.26 -22.99 60.45
C THR A 313 -52.36 -23.31 58.96
N ASN A 314 -53.15 -24.32 58.61
CA ASN A 314 -53.24 -24.90 57.27
C ASN A 314 -51.89 -25.46 56.78
N SER A 315 -51.10 -26.05 57.70
CA SER A 315 -49.83 -26.72 57.34
C SER A 315 -50.05 -28.13 56.82
N SER A 316 -49.08 -28.68 56.09
CA SER A 316 -49.10 -30.05 55.57
C SER A 316 -47.75 -30.73 55.68
N ALA A 317 -47.61 -31.71 56.59
CA ALA A 317 -46.42 -32.53 56.80
C ALA A 317 -46.71 -33.99 56.40
N VAL A 318 -46.17 -34.47 55.27
CA VAL A 318 -46.55 -35.76 54.69
C VAL A 318 -45.34 -36.65 54.36
N GLY A 319 -45.21 -37.80 55.03
CA GLY A 319 -44.16 -38.79 54.76
C GLY A 319 -43.50 -39.33 56.03
N VAL A 320 -42.25 -38.98 56.32
CA VAL A 320 -41.49 -39.39 57.50
C VAL A 320 -40.65 -38.20 58.02
N THR A 321 -40.67 -37.94 59.33
CA THR A 321 -39.84 -36.90 60.00
C THR A 321 -39.97 -35.47 59.46
N ASN A 322 -41.06 -35.12 58.75
CA ASN A 322 -41.22 -33.75 58.23
C ASN A 322 -41.72 -32.78 59.30
N ILE A 323 -41.26 -31.52 59.27
CA ILE A 323 -41.57 -30.45 60.23
C ILE A 323 -42.19 -29.27 59.48
N VAL A 324 -43.34 -28.76 59.94
CA VAL A 324 -43.94 -27.53 59.44
C VAL A 324 -44.43 -26.66 60.60
N THR A 325 -43.77 -25.52 60.85
CA THR A 325 -44.07 -24.66 62.00
C THR A 325 -44.93 -23.42 61.67
N SER A 326 -45.05 -23.09 60.38
CA SER A 326 -45.65 -21.83 59.91
C SER A 326 -46.87 -22.02 59.00
N ALA A 327 -47.68 -20.97 58.91
CA ALA A 327 -48.96 -20.99 58.21
C ALA A 327 -48.83 -21.32 56.71
N SER A 328 -49.84 -21.98 56.14
CA SER A 328 -49.98 -22.31 54.71
C SER A 328 -48.75 -23.00 54.09
N SER A 329 -47.97 -23.72 54.91
CA SER A 329 -46.66 -24.26 54.52
C SER A 329 -46.71 -25.78 54.38
N THR A 330 -45.80 -26.34 53.57
CA THR A 330 -45.87 -27.74 53.12
C THR A 330 -44.50 -28.41 53.19
N ALA A 331 -44.39 -29.53 53.91
CA ALA A 331 -43.22 -30.39 53.90
C ALA A 331 -43.60 -31.83 53.52
N ILE A 332 -43.00 -32.40 52.45
CA ILE A 332 -43.40 -33.71 51.91
C ILE A 332 -42.18 -34.57 51.59
N GLY A 333 -42.11 -35.78 52.13
CA GLY A 333 -41.06 -36.76 51.86
C GLY A 333 -40.39 -37.27 53.14
N TYR A 334 -39.06 -37.16 53.24
CA TYR A 334 -38.27 -37.57 54.41
C TYR A 334 -37.49 -36.38 55.00
N SER A 335 -37.66 -36.12 56.29
CA SER A 335 -36.85 -35.15 57.07
C SER A 335 -36.84 -33.71 56.52
N ASN A 336 -37.92 -33.26 55.87
CA ASN A 336 -38.01 -31.90 55.34
C ASN A 336 -38.60 -30.92 56.35
N GLU A 337 -38.17 -29.67 56.30
CA GLU A 337 -38.51 -28.63 57.27
C GLU A 337 -38.98 -27.33 56.60
N ALA A 338 -40.22 -26.91 56.88
CA ALA A 338 -40.83 -25.69 56.37
C ALA A 338 -41.22 -24.75 57.55
N ARG A 339 -40.32 -23.84 57.91
CA ARG A 339 -40.48 -22.92 59.06
C ARG A 339 -40.94 -21.50 58.68
N GLY A 340 -40.83 -21.10 57.42
CA GLY A 340 -41.33 -19.80 56.95
C GLY A 340 -42.83 -19.82 56.61
N ASN A 341 -43.52 -18.68 56.63
CA ASN A 341 -44.91 -18.60 56.18
C ASN A 341 -45.02 -18.86 54.66
N ALA A 342 -45.99 -19.68 54.22
CA ALA A 342 -46.12 -20.16 52.84
C ALA A 342 -44.83 -20.78 52.27
N SER A 343 -44.05 -21.49 53.10
CA SER A 343 -42.82 -22.17 52.68
C SER A 343 -43.05 -23.62 52.25
N VAL A 344 -42.17 -24.14 51.39
CA VAL A 344 -42.31 -25.46 50.74
C VAL A 344 -41.00 -26.24 50.87
N ALA A 345 -41.04 -27.45 51.43
CA ALA A 345 -39.86 -28.30 51.64
C ALA A 345 -40.14 -29.76 51.19
N ILE A 346 -39.76 -30.15 49.97
CA ILE A 346 -40.23 -31.40 49.35
C ILE A 346 -39.07 -32.30 48.90
N GLY A 347 -38.99 -33.53 49.41
CA GLY A 347 -38.06 -34.56 49.00
C GLY A 347 -37.32 -35.21 50.18
N TYR A 348 -36.01 -35.08 50.25
CA TYR A 348 -35.15 -35.58 51.34
C TYR A 348 -34.32 -34.44 51.97
N ASN A 349 -34.42 -34.25 53.29
CA ASN A 349 -33.57 -33.33 54.07
C ASN A 349 -33.51 -31.88 53.54
N ASN A 350 -34.64 -31.34 53.08
CA ASN A 350 -34.73 -29.95 52.59
C ASN A 350 -35.23 -28.99 53.68
N THR A 351 -34.72 -27.76 53.72
CA THR A 351 -35.06 -26.77 54.75
C THR A 351 -35.46 -25.43 54.14
N ALA A 352 -36.64 -24.90 54.44
CA ALA A 352 -37.13 -23.60 54.03
C ALA A 352 -37.51 -22.74 55.25
N LEU A 353 -36.71 -21.71 55.55
CA LEU A 353 -36.74 -21.03 56.85
C LEU A 353 -37.62 -19.77 56.92
N MET A 354 -37.83 -19.07 55.80
CA MET A 354 -38.44 -17.73 55.74
C MET A 354 -39.54 -17.64 54.67
N HIS A 355 -40.22 -16.48 54.56
CA HIS A 355 -41.52 -16.37 53.88
C HIS A 355 -41.43 -16.70 52.38
N GLY A 356 -42.28 -17.60 51.88
CA GLY A 356 -42.27 -18.02 50.48
C GLY A 356 -41.05 -18.85 50.07
N GLY A 357 -40.19 -19.25 51.03
CA GLY A 357 -39.00 -20.06 50.75
C GLY A 357 -39.37 -21.45 50.21
N SER A 358 -38.66 -21.91 49.18
CA SER A 358 -38.92 -23.20 48.52
C SER A 358 -37.63 -24.04 48.43
N ALA A 359 -37.63 -25.22 49.04
CA ALA A 359 -36.49 -26.15 49.08
C ALA A 359 -36.92 -27.54 48.59
N ILE A 360 -36.55 -27.96 47.37
CA ILE A 360 -37.14 -29.13 46.70
C ILE A 360 -36.07 -30.06 46.11
N GLY A 361 -36.00 -31.32 46.58
CA GLY A 361 -35.10 -32.35 46.07
C GLY A 361 -34.38 -33.09 47.20
N HIS A 362 -33.06 -33.04 47.24
CA HIS A 362 -32.21 -33.61 48.29
C HIS A 362 -31.30 -32.51 48.88
N ASP A 363 -31.26 -32.37 50.21
CA ASP A 363 -30.29 -31.48 50.90
C ASP A 363 -30.35 -29.98 50.54
N ASN A 364 -31.50 -29.48 50.07
CA ASN A 364 -31.62 -28.07 49.66
C ASN A 364 -31.98 -27.15 50.84
N VAL A 365 -31.43 -25.94 50.88
CA VAL A 365 -31.68 -24.99 51.97
C VAL A 365 -32.01 -23.59 51.42
N ALA A 366 -33.22 -23.11 51.74
CA ALA A 366 -33.71 -21.77 51.43
C ALA A 366 -33.84 -20.93 52.71
N VAL A 367 -33.00 -19.91 52.86
CA VAL A 367 -32.77 -19.23 54.15
C VAL A 367 -33.62 -17.97 54.35
N ASN A 368 -33.81 -17.15 53.32
CA ASN A 368 -34.49 -15.85 53.39
C ASN A 368 -35.72 -15.79 52.48
N ASP A 369 -36.51 -14.71 52.61
CA ASP A 369 -37.78 -14.51 51.89
C ASP A 369 -37.65 -14.76 50.39
N TYR A 370 -38.56 -15.55 49.83
CA TYR A 370 -38.63 -15.99 48.42
C TYR A 370 -37.36 -16.73 47.92
N GLY A 371 -36.49 -17.18 48.82
CA GLY A 371 -35.33 -18.02 48.48
C GLY A 371 -35.78 -19.36 47.88
N THR A 372 -35.17 -19.79 46.78
CA THR A 372 -35.55 -21.00 46.05
C THR A 372 -34.34 -21.90 45.81
N SER A 373 -34.32 -23.09 46.42
CA SER A 373 -33.25 -24.08 46.26
C SER A 373 -33.80 -25.42 45.75
N ILE A 374 -33.44 -25.86 44.53
CA ILE A 374 -34.07 -27.02 43.88
C ILE A 374 -33.04 -27.97 43.27
N GLY A 375 -33.02 -29.23 43.71
CA GLY A 375 -32.20 -30.31 43.16
C GLY A 375 -31.39 -31.04 44.22
N VAL A 376 -30.06 -30.98 44.20
CA VAL A 376 -29.19 -31.63 45.21
C VAL A 376 -28.19 -30.64 45.82
N ASN A 377 -28.18 -30.51 47.15
CA ASN A 377 -27.23 -29.69 47.93
C ASN A 377 -27.19 -28.20 47.53
N ASN A 378 -28.32 -27.60 47.11
CA ASN A 378 -28.38 -26.18 46.77
C ASN A 378 -28.64 -25.30 48.02
N TYR A 379 -28.05 -24.11 48.08
CA TYR A 379 -28.15 -23.18 49.21
C TYR A 379 -28.45 -21.75 48.72
N SER A 380 -29.64 -21.22 49.02
CA SER A 380 -30.07 -19.85 48.67
C SER A 380 -30.19 -19.00 49.95
N GLN A 381 -29.20 -18.15 50.20
CA GLN A 381 -29.00 -17.45 51.48
C GLN A 381 -29.88 -16.22 51.66
N ASN A 382 -30.09 -15.46 50.58
CA ASN A 382 -30.59 -14.10 50.64
C ASN A 382 -31.96 -13.94 49.94
N LYS A 383 -32.58 -12.77 50.13
CA LYS A 383 -33.92 -12.50 49.60
C LYS A 383 -33.99 -12.69 48.08
N SER A 384 -35.02 -13.39 47.62
CA SER A 384 -35.25 -13.76 46.21
C SER A 384 -34.04 -14.44 45.53
N SER A 385 -33.15 -15.08 46.28
CA SER A 385 -32.02 -15.81 45.71
C SER A 385 -32.44 -17.21 45.24
N VAL A 386 -31.86 -17.68 44.14
CA VAL A 386 -32.26 -18.92 43.46
C VAL A 386 -31.03 -19.82 43.27
N ALA A 387 -31.09 -21.09 43.65
CA ALA A 387 -30.02 -22.06 43.50
C ALA A 387 -30.58 -23.41 43.01
N VAL A 388 -30.38 -23.75 41.74
CA VAL A 388 -31.04 -24.90 41.10
C VAL A 388 -30.01 -25.82 40.43
N GLY A 389 -30.16 -27.14 40.59
CA GLY A 389 -29.32 -28.15 39.98
C GLY A 389 -28.67 -29.08 41.00
N SER A 390 -27.42 -29.49 40.82
CA SER A 390 -26.73 -30.46 41.68
C SER A 390 -25.39 -29.94 42.22
N ASN A 391 -24.79 -30.72 43.12
CA ASN A 391 -23.41 -30.52 43.53
C ASN A 391 -22.40 -31.20 42.59
N ILE A 392 -21.13 -30.82 42.73
CA ILE A 392 -19.98 -31.47 42.10
C ILE A 392 -19.76 -32.85 42.76
N SER A 393 -19.45 -33.88 41.97
CA SER A 393 -19.24 -35.26 42.43
C SER A 393 -17.93 -35.51 43.20
N SER A 394 -17.34 -34.46 43.81
CA SER A 394 -16.09 -34.50 44.56
C SER A 394 -16.13 -33.44 45.64
N LEU A 395 -15.76 -33.84 46.87
CA LEU A 395 -15.57 -32.92 47.99
C LEU A 395 -14.55 -31.83 47.60
N ARG A 396 -14.89 -30.56 47.84
CA ARG A 396 -13.95 -29.44 47.68
C ARG A 396 -13.12 -29.28 48.95
N PRO A 397 -11.78 -29.28 48.87
CA PRO A 397 -10.93 -28.89 50.00
C PRO A 397 -11.27 -27.47 50.47
N THR A 398 -11.45 -27.29 51.77
CA THR A 398 -11.84 -26.00 52.36
C THR A 398 -10.62 -25.08 52.50
N GLN A 399 -10.33 -24.28 51.48
CA GLN A 399 -9.30 -23.24 51.57
C GLN A 399 -9.79 -22.11 52.48
N ILE A 400 -9.08 -21.87 53.58
CA ILE A 400 -9.36 -20.79 54.52
C ILE A 400 -8.39 -19.63 54.23
N THR A 401 -8.93 -18.42 54.08
CA THR A 401 -8.19 -17.17 54.00
C THR A 401 -8.29 -16.46 55.35
N THR A 402 -7.17 -16.00 55.88
CA THR A 402 -7.10 -15.25 57.16
C THR A 402 -6.47 -13.88 56.97
N ASN A 403 -6.73 -12.96 57.91
CA ASN A 403 -5.94 -11.73 58.04
C ASN A 403 -4.59 -11.99 58.75
N GLY A 404 -3.77 -10.95 58.89
CA GLY A 404 -2.47 -11.00 59.59
C GLY A 404 -2.53 -11.29 61.10
N LEU A 405 -3.74 -11.46 61.67
CA LEU A 405 -3.96 -11.92 63.06
C LEU A 405 -4.48 -13.37 63.13
N GLY A 406 -4.57 -14.07 61.99
CA GLY A 406 -5.07 -15.45 61.91
C GLY A 406 -6.60 -15.58 61.97
N ILE A 407 -7.35 -14.47 61.96
CA ILE A 407 -8.83 -14.48 61.96
C ILE A 407 -9.32 -14.77 60.54
N ILE A 408 -10.32 -15.63 60.39
CA ILE A 408 -10.88 -16.00 59.07
C ILE A 408 -11.56 -14.79 58.41
N THR A 409 -11.18 -14.51 57.17
CA THR A 409 -11.76 -13.46 56.30
C THR A 409 -12.43 -14.02 55.04
N GLY A 410 -12.11 -15.27 54.65
CA GLY A 410 -12.73 -15.92 53.51
C GLY A 410 -12.62 -17.44 53.53
N ILE A 411 -13.52 -18.13 52.83
CA ILE A 411 -13.50 -19.58 52.64
C ILE A 411 -13.80 -19.92 51.18
N ASN A 412 -12.89 -20.63 50.50
CA ASN A 412 -12.95 -20.90 49.06
C ASN A 412 -13.19 -19.61 48.23
N GLY A 413 -12.63 -18.49 48.69
CA GLY A 413 -12.82 -17.16 48.11
C GLY A 413 -14.17 -16.49 48.41
N ILE A 414 -15.10 -17.13 49.14
CA ILE A 414 -16.32 -16.49 49.63
C ILE A 414 -15.97 -15.62 50.84
N PRO A 415 -16.31 -14.32 50.87
CA PRO A 415 -15.97 -13.45 51.99
C PRO A 415 -16.84 -13.78 53.21
N VAL A 416 -16.23 -13.85 54.39
CA VAL A 416 -16.90 -14.12 55.66
C VAL A 416 -16.38 -13.21 56.76
N THR A 417 -17.19 -12.97 57.79
CA THR A 417 -16.76 -12.30 59.01
C THR A 417 -16.72 -13.33 60.14
N ALA A 418 -15.57 -13.49 60.78
CA ALA A 418 -15.38 -14.37 61.92
C ALA A 418 -14.76 -13.63 63.11
N THR A 419 -14.98 -14.13 64.32
CA THR A 419 -14.37 -13.62 65.56
C THR A 419 -13.07 -14.34 65.95
N GLY A 420 -12.66 -15.37 65.21
CA GLY A 420 -11.45 -16.15 65.47
C GLY A 420 -10.95 -16.94 64.27
N ASN A 421 -10.16 -17.98 64.55
CA ASN A 421 -9.42 -18.79 63.57
C ASN A 421 -10.10 -20.13 63.20
N THR A 422 -11.29 -20.42 63.74
CA THR A 422 -12.05 -21.65 63.42
C THR A 422 -13.36 -21.31 62.71
N THR A 423 -13.84 -22.22 61.86
CA THR A 423 -15.09 -22.03 61.10
C THR A 423 -16.33 -21.88 61.99
N ALA A 424 -16.29 -22.37 63.23
CA ALA A 424 -17.34 -22.14 64.22
C ALA A 424 -17.50 -20.66 64.63
N THR A 425 -16.46 -19.83 64.46
CA THR A 425 -16.48 -18.41 64.84
C THR A 425 -17.04 -17.47 63.75
N ILE A 426 -17.52 -18.01 62.62
CA ILE A 426 -18.15 -17.20 61.56
C ILE A 426 -19.49 -16.67 62.05
N THR A 427 -19.68 -15.35 61.93
CA THR A 427 -20.92 -14.63 62.26
C THR A 427 -21.63 -14.09 61.02
N HIS A 428 -20.92 -13.90 59.90
CA HIS A 428 -21.50 -13.45 58.64
C HIS A 428 -20.90 -14.21 57.44
N VAL A 429 -21.74 -14.52 56.46
CA VAL A 429 -21.35 -15.07 55.16
C VAL A 429 -21.85 -14.11 54.07
N ASN A 430 -20.94 -13.69 53.18
CA ASN A 430 -21.21 -12.68 52.15
C ASN A 430 -21.85 -11.38 52.71
N GLY A 431 -21.41 -10.94 53.89
CA GLY A 431 -21.94 -9.77 54.61
C GLY A 431 -23.29 -9.97 55.30
N THR A 432 -23.97 -11.09 55.08
CA THR A 432 -25.24 -11.43 55.73
C THR A 432 -24.99 -12.23 57.01
N VAL A 433 -25.63 -11.82 58.11
CA VAL A 433 -25.57 -12.52 59.42
C VAL A 433 -25.98 -13.99 59.25
N VAL A 434 -25.27 -14.90 59.91
CA VAL A 434 -25.62 -16.33 59.98
C VAL A 434 -25.67 -16.82 61.43
N ASN A 435 -26.72 -17.57 61.77
CA ASN A 435 -26.79 -18.36 63.00
C ASN A 435 -26.09 -19.72 62.81
N ASP A 436 -26.01 -20.51 63.89
CA ASP A 436 -25.30 -21.79 63.90
C ASP A 436 -25.81 -22.77 62.84
N THR A 437 -27.13 -22.91 62.68
CA THR A 437 -27.75 -23.79 61.67
C THR A 437 -27.43 -23.34 60.25
N GLN A 438 -27.59 -22.03 59.97
CA GLN A 438 -27.28 -21.44 58.66
C GLN A 438 -25.80 -21.57 58.32
N ARG A 439 -24.92 -21.39 59.32
CA ARG A 439 -23.46 -21.53 59.17
C ARG A 439 -23.06 -22.96 58.81
N GLN A 440 -23.59 -23.97 59.51
CA GLN A 440 -23.27 -25.37 59.17
C GLN A 440 -23.83 -25.76 57.81
N ALA A 441 -25.09 -25.41 57.50
CA ALA A 441 -25.68 -25.64 56.18
C ALA A 441 -24.88 -24.99 55.04
N PHE A 442 -24.34 -23.77 55.25
CA PHE A 442 -23.42 -23.14 54.30
C PHE A 442 -22.11 -23.93 54.15
N LEU A 443 -21.45 -24.28 55.26
CA LEU A 443 -20.15 -24.99 55.26
C LEU A 443 -20.25 -26.38 54.61
N GLU A 444 -21.30 -27.13 54.94
CA GLU A 444 -21.57 -28.46 54.37
C GLU A 444 -21.81 -28.35 52.86
N ARG A 445 -22.72 -27.47 52.40
CA ARG A 445 -23.05 -27.34 50.98
C ARG A 445 -21.85 -26.81 50.18
N LEU A 446 -21.00 -25.98 50.79
CA LEU A 446 -19.71 -25.56 50.21
C LEU A 446 -18.71 -26.72 50.08
N GLN A 447 -18.60 -27.57 51.10
CA GLN A 447 -17.72 -28.76 51.12
C GLN A 447 -18.17 -29.81 50.09
N TRP A 448 -19.47 -30.07 49.99
CA TRP A 448 -20.06 -30.95 48.96
C TRP A 448 -20.02 -30.36 47.54
N GLY A 449 -19.67 -29.08 47.38
CA GLY A 449 -19.59 -28.41 46.09
C GLY A 449 -20.96 -28.16 45.44
N GLY A 450 -21.96 -27.81 46.24
CA GLY A 450 -23.31 -27.43 45.81
C GLY A 450 -23.38 -26.06 45.11
N ASN A 451 -24.58 -25.69 44.65
CA ASN A 451 -24.83 -24.34 44.13
C ASN A 451 -25.14 -23.37 45.29
N LEU A 452 -24.42 -22.26 45.38
CA LEU A 452 -24.52 -21.30 46.48
C LEU A 452 -24.93 -19.91 45.97
N ALA A 453 -26.18 -19.52 46.22
CA ALA A 453 -26.73 -18.21 45.88
C ALA A 453 -26.74 -17.29 47.12
N LEU A 454 -25.70 -16.49 47.29
CA LEU A 454 -25.37 -15.81 48.56
C LEU A 454 -25.71 -14.30 48.58
N ALA A 455 -26.44 -13.78 47.59
CA ALA A 455 -26.81 -12.36 47.52
C ALA A 455 -28.26 -12.14 47.05
N GLU A 456 -28.81 -10.95 47.35
CA GLU A 456 -30.18 -10.58 46.99
C GLU A 456 -30.40 -10.62 45.47
N ASN A 457 -31.53 -11.20 45.05
CA ASN A 457 -31.91 -11.48 43.65
C ASN A 457 -30.87 -12.29 42.85
N SER A 458 -29.89 -12.93 43.50
CA SER A 458 -28.83 -13.66 42.79
C SER A 458 -29.24 -15.10 42.44
N SER A 459 -28.80 -15.59 41.28
CA SER A 459 -29.31 -16.84 40.69
C SER A 459 -28.19 -17.78 40.25
N VAL A 460 -28.19 -19.01 40.75
CA VAL A 460 -27.32 -20.11 40.31
C VAL A 460 -28.16 -21.22 39.67
N PHE A 461 -27.76 -21.69 38.49
CA PHE A 461 -28.36 -22.83 37.80
C PHE A 461 -27.28 -23.79 37.30
N GLY A 462 -27.26 -25.06 37.69
CA GLY A 462 -26.33 -26.06 37.16
C GLY A 462 -25.60 -26.85 38.25
N VAL A 463 -24.26 -26.82 38.24
CA VAL A 463 -23.43 -27.72 39.05
C VAL A 463 -22.31 -26.95 39.76
N GLY A 464 -22.40 -26.79 41.08
CA GLY A 464 -21.35 -26.17 41.90
C GLY A 464 -21.04 -24.70 41.63
N GLY A 465 -22.02 -23.93 41.12
CA GLY A 465 -21.88 -22.50 40.85
C GLY A 465 -22.05 -21.63 42.10
N ILE A 466 -21.56 -20.38 42.06
CA ILE A 466 -21.59 -19.45 43.19
C ILE A 466 -21.99 -18.04 42.71
N THR A 467 -22.97 -17.40 43.37
CA THR A 467 -23.25 -15.96 43.22
C THR A 467 -23.03 -15.21 44.54
N LEU A 468 -22.28 -14.10 44.47
CA LEU A 468 -22.00 -13.21 45.62
C LEU A 468 -22.46 -11.77 45.38
N GLY A 469 -22.71 -11.37 44.13
CA GLY A 469 -23.18 -10.03 43.78
C GLY A 469 -24.70 -9.92 43.79
N THR A 470 -25.24 -8.78 44.20
CA THR A 470 -26.69 -8.50 44.04
C THR A 470 -27.08 -8.53 42.57
N ASN A 471 -28.24 -9.10 42.26
CA ASN A 471 -28.72 -9.37 40.88
C ASN A 471 -27.74 -10.18 39.99
N SER A 472 -26.73 -10.86 40.56
CA SER A 472 -25.75 -11.62 39.76
C SER A 472 -26.26 -13.02 39.38
N THR A 473 -25.78 -13.56 38.26
CA THR A 473 -26.25 -14.85 37.71
C THR A 473 -25.07 -15.76 37.36
N ALA A 474 -25.14 -17.04 37.76
CA ALA A 474 -24.20 -18.09 37.37
C ALA A 474 -24.96 -19.29 36.77
N VAL A 475 -24.59 -19.74 35.56
CA VAL A 475 -25.28 -20.86 34.89
C VAL A 475 -24.27 -21.88 34.35
N GLY A 476 -24.45 -23.17 34.61
CA GLY A 476 -23.59 -24.27 34.15
C GLY A 476 -22.69 -24.84 35.24
N TYR A 477 -21.47 -25.24 34.90
CA TYR A 477 -20.56 -25.96 35.81
C TYR A 477 -19.52 -25.04 36.45
N GLY A 478 -19.56 -24.90 37.78
CA GLY A 478 -18.51 -24.29 38.60
C GLY A 478 -18.27 -22.78 38.38
N ASN A 479 -19.20 -22.07 37.74
CA ASN A 479 -19.07 -20.64 37.43
C ASN A 479 -19.29 -19.78 38.68
N THR A 480 -18.60 -18.63 38.77
CA THR A 480 -18.67 -17.72 39.92
C THR A 480 -18.97 -16.28 39.47
N ALA A 481 -20.06 -15.68 39.93
CA ALA A 481 -20.39 -14.27 39.66
C ALA A 481 -20.39 -13.45 40.96
N ARG A 482 -19.46 -12.50 41.10
CA ARG A 482 -19.17 -11.77 42.34
C ARG A 482 -19.61 -10.31 42.31
N GLY A 483 -19.50 -9.65 41.17
CA GLY A 483 -19.88 -8.24 41.03
C GLY A 483 -21.41 -8.08 41.01
N ALA A 484 -21.92 -6.96 41.51
CA ALA A 484 -23.33 -6.61 41.35
C ALA A 484 -23.70 -6.55 39.86
N ASN A 485 -24.85 -7.12 39.49
CA ASN A 485 -25.33 -7.31 38.11
C ASN A 485 -24.38 -8.15 37.20
N SER A 486 -23.41 -8.91 37.74
CA SER A 486 -22.48 -9.71 36.92
C SER A 486 -23.04 -11.07 36.49
N SER A 487 -22.54 -11.62 35.38
CA SER A 487 -23.04 -12.86 34.76
C SER A 487 -21.92 -13.84 34.40
N ALA A 488 -21.96 -15.08 34.92
CA ALA A 488 -20.98 -16.14 34.66
C ALA A 488 -21.62 -17.43 34.11
N LEU A 489 -21.61 -17.63 32.78
CA LEU A 489 -22.35 -18.73 32.11
C LEU A 489 -21.40 -19.71 31.41
N GLY A 490 -21.59 -21.02 31.60
CA GLY A 490 -20.87 -22.09 30.89
C GLY A 490 -20.04 -22.99 31.81
N TYR A 491 -18.70 -22.98 31.70
CA TYR A 491 -17.82 -23.88 32.47
C TYR A 491 -16.62 -23.13 33.10
N LEU A 492 -16.54 -23.14 34.44
CA LEU A 492 -15.52 -22.52 35.31
C LEU A 492 -15.27 -21.00 35.12
N ASN A 493 -16.19 -20.28 34.46
CA ASN A 493 -16.04 -18.85 34.22
C ASN A 493 -16.22 -18.03 35.50
N THR A 494 -15.48 -16.93 35.60
CA THR A 494 -15.50 -16.04 36.79
C THR A 494 -15.77 -14.60 36.38
N SER A 495 -16.79 -13.98 36.96
CA SER A 495 -17.12 -12.56 36.75
C SER A 495 -16.93 -11.82 38.07
N VAL A 496 -15.98 -10.89 38.16
CA VAL A 496 -15.63 -10.18 39.40
C VAL A 496 -16.13 -8.74 39.39
N GLY A 497 -15.98 -8.02 38.28
CA GLY A 497 -16.36 -6.62 38.18
C GLY A 497 -17.87 -6.38 38.24
N GLN A 498 -18.30 -5.21 38.71
CA GLN A 498 -19.69 -4.77 38.61
C GLN A 498 -20.14 -4.77 37.14
N SER A 499 -21.33 -5.30 36.85
CA SER A 499 -21.89 -5.44 35.50
C SER A 499 -20.97 -6.18 34.50
N SER A 500 -20.03 -7.01 34.97
CA SER A 500 -19.15 -7.82 34.11
C SER A 500 -19.85 -9.08 33.60
N THR A 501 -19.39 -9.61 32.47
CA THR A 501 -19.96 -10.81 31.83
C THR A 501 -18.87 -11.78 31.38
N ALA A 502 -18.89 -13.02 31.90
CA ALA A 502 -17.99 -14.11 31.52
C ALA A 502 -18.79 -15.31 30.97
N ILE A 503 -18.68 -15.62 29.67
CA ILE A 503 -19.52 -16.61 28.99
C ILE A 503 -18.69 -17.61 28.18
N GLY A 504 -19.03 -18.90 28.25
CA GLY A 504 -18.53 -19.96 27.34
C GLY A 504 -17.84 -21.12 28.05
N SER A 505 -16.92 -21.83 27.41
CA SER A 505 -16.29 -23.04 27.98
C SER A 505 -14.82 -22.82 28.30
N ALA A 506 -14.36 -23.32 29.45
CA ALA A 506 -12.94 -23.62 29.62
C ALA A 506 -12.51 -24.78 28.72
N THR A 507 -11.20 -24.87 28.47
CA THR A 507 -10.50 -26.08 28.00
C THR A 507 -10.29 -27.07 29.16
N SER A 508 -10.04 -28.35 28.87
CA SER A 508 -9.73 -29.31 29.92
C SER A 508 -8.32 -29.08 30.49
N PRO A 509 -8.11 -29.00 31.81
CA PRO A 509 -6.80 -28.74 32.40
C PRO A 509 -5.72 -29.78 32.07
N ALA A 510 -6.10 -31.00 31.67
CA ALA A 510 -5.21 -32.15 31.48
C ALA A 510 -4.28 -32.06 30.24
N GLY A 511 -4.39 -31.01 29.42
CA GLY A 511 -3.57 -30.83 28.20
C GLY A 511 -3.08 -29.41 27.95
N ARG A 512 -3.15 -28.50 28.94
CA ARG A 512 -2.76 -27.09 28.75
C ARG A 512 -1.26 -26.89 28.96
N THR A 513 -0.58 -26.24 28.02
CA THR A 513 0.76 -25.67 28.24
C THR A 513 0.69 -24.58 29.32
N PRO A 514 1.66 -24.52 30.26
CA PRO A 514 1.75 -23.40 31.19
C PRO A 514 1.84 -22.04 30.49
N PRO A 515 1.37 -20.93 31.10
CA PRO A 515 1.59 -19.60 30.57
C PRO A 515 3.09 -19.26 30.57
N GLY A 516 3.52 -18.50 29.57
CA GLY A 516 4.90 -18.06 29.39
C GLY A 516 5.29 -17.01 30.41
N VAL A 517 5.89 -17.43 31.53
CA VAL A 517 6.43 -16.54 32.56
C VAL A 517 7.85 -16.09 32.22
N VAL A 518 8.10 -14.78 32.32
CA VAL A 518 9.45 -14.20 32.32
C VAL A 518 9.86 -13.98 33.76
N VAL A 519 11.07 -14.42 34.11
CA VAL A 519 11.64 -14.29 35.46
C VAL A 519 12.96 -13.52 35.39
N THR A 520 12.99 -12.33 35.99
CA THR A 520 14.20 -11.48 36.14
C THR A 520 14.49 -11.34 37.63
N ALA A 521 15.77 -11.29 38.01
CA ALA A 521 16.23 -11.17 39.41
C ALA A 521 15.66 -12.20 40.43
N GLY A 522 14.91 -13.21 39.97
CA GLY A 522 14.26 -14.22 40.81
C GLY A 522 12.75 -14.05 41.00
N THR A 523 12.11 -13.03 40.40
CA THR A 523 10.65 -12.79 40.45
C THR A 523 9.99 -12.95 39.09
N VAL A 524 8.71 -13.31 39.04
CA VAL A 524 7.89 -13.30 37.82
C VAL A 524 7.47 -11.85 37.51
N ASP A 525 7.99 -11.28 36.43
CA ASP A 525 7.78 -9.87 36.04
C ASP A 525 6.96 -9.71 34.76
N ALA A 526 6.76 -10.78 33.99
CA ALA A 526 5.77 -10.82 32.92
C ALA A 526 5.12 -12.21 32.77
N ILE A 527 3.87 -12.22 32.31
CA ILE A 527 3.07 -13.42 32.06
C ILE A 527 2.44 -13.31 30.66
N ASP A 528 2.77 -14.23 29.75
CA ASP A 528 2.34 -14.23 28.35
C ASP A 528 2.56 -12.87 27.64
N GLY A 529 3.70 -12.22 27.91
CA GLY A 529 4.06 -10.91 27.35
C GLY A 529 3.43 -9.69 28.05
N ILE A 530 2.64 -9.90 29.12
CA ILE A 530 2.02 -8.83 29.91
C ILE A 530 2.86 -8.58 31.16
N THR A 531 3.30 -7.35 31.38
CA THR A 531 4.03 -6.95 32.60
C THR A 531 3.19 -7.14 33.86
N VAL A 532 3.79 -7.71 34.90
CA VAL A 532 3.19 -7.90 36.23
C VAL A 532 4.16 -7.47 37.33
N VAL A 533 3.66 -7.28 38.54
CA VAL A 533 4.49 -7.19 39.75
C VAL A 533 4.14 -8.36 40.64
N SER A 534 5.11 -9.19 41.00
CA SER A 534 4.91 -10.38 41.84
C SER A 534 6.10 -10.69 42.74
N THR A 535 5.84 -11.33 43.87
CA THR A 535 6.85 -11.96 44.75
C THR A 535 6.99 -13.47 44.50
N ALA A 536 6.36 -14.00 43.45
CA ALA A 536 6.47 -15.41 43.08
C ALA A 536 7.74 -15.67 42.26
N THR A 537 8.42 -16.78 42.54
CA THR A 537 9.67 -17.16 41.86
C THR A 537 9.46 -17.97 40.58
N SER A 538 8.22 -18.45 40.35
CA SER A 538 7.85 -19.27 39.20
C SER A 538 6.34 -19.27 38.99
N TRP A 539 5.88 -19.78 37.83
CA TRP A 539 4.46 -20.06 37.61
C TRP A 539 3.87 -21.02 38.65
N ALA A 540 4.62 -22.04 39.11
CA ALA A 540 4.11 -22.98 40.12
C ALA A 540 3.85 -22.28 41.46
N ASP A 541 4.79 -21.44 41.90
CA ASP A 541 4.68 -20.64 43.13
C ASP A 541 3.50 -19.64 43.07
N LEU A 542 3.27 -19.01 41.91
CA LEU A 542 2.13 -18.11 41.68
C LEU A 542 0.79 -18.86 41.60
N ARG A 543 0.77 -20.02 40.95
CA ARG A 543 -0.40 -20.91 40.78
C ARG A 543 -0.91 -21.45 42.11
N ASP A 544 0.00 -21.73 43.03
CA ASP A 544 -0.31 -22.34 44.33
C ASP A 544 -0.47 -21.28 45.43
N ASN A 545 0.10 -20.08 45.25
CA ASN A 545 -0.20 -18.92 46.09
C ASN A 545 -0.47 -17.64 45.25
N PRO A 546 -1.72 -17.42 44.77
CA PRO A 546 -2.11 -16.24 43.98
C PRO A 546 -1.92 -14.90 44.69
N THR A 547 -1.86 -14.87 46.03
CA THR A 547 -1.70 -13.62 46.81
C THR A 547 -0.37 -12.90 46.50
N LYS A 548 0.62 -13.65 46.00
CA LYS A 548 1.93 -13.17 45.53
C LYS A 548 1.86 -12.29 44.27
N LEU A 549 0.72 -12.21 43.60
CA LEU A 549 0.49 -11.23 42.53
C LEU A 549 0.14 -9.88 43.16
N THR A 550 0.77 -8.79 42.73
CA THR A 550 0.46 -7.43 43.23
C THR A 550 -0.32 -6.63 42.18
N SER A 551 0.16 -6.64 40.94
CA SER A 551 -0.48 -5.93 39.82
C SER A 551 -0.25 -6.63 38.50
N VAL A 552 -1.14 -6.35 37.53
CA VAL A 552 -1.05 -6.80 36.13
C VAL A 552 -1.30 -5.58 35.25
N ASN A 553 -0.45 -5.32 34.25
CA ASN A 553 -0.55 -4.16 33.36
C ASN A 553 -0.62 -2.81 34.13
N GLY A 554 0.06 -2.72 35.28
CA GLY A 554 0.01 -1.57 36.19
C GLY A 554 -1.21 -1.51 37.12
N MET A 555 -2.30 -2.23 36.83
CA MET A 555 -3.49 -2.30 37.69
C MET A 555 -3.22 -3.16 38.93
N VAL A 556 -3.29 -2.55 40.12
CA VAL A 556 -3.23 -3.25 41.41
C VAL A 556 -4.51 -4.06 41.61
N LEU A 557 -4.38 -5.31 42.06
CA LEU A 557 -5.49 -6.28 42.13
C LEU A 557 -5.90 -6.59 43.58
N SER A 558 -7.21 -6.68 43.84
CA SER A 558 -7.73 -7.26 45.09
C SER A 558 -7.48 -8.77 45.15
N GLU A 559 -7.56 -9.39 46.34
CA GLU A 559 -7.34 -10.84 46.48
C GLU A 559 -8.27 -11.69 45.62
N GLU A 560 -9.52 -11.24 45.40
CA GLU A 560 -10.48 -11.84 44.48
C GLU A 560 -10.01 -11.74 43.02
N GLN A 561 -9.49 -10.58 42.63
CA GLN A 561 -9.03 -10.32 41.27
C GLN A 561 -7.74 -11.10 40.96
N LYS A 562 -6.79 -11.16 41.91
CA LYS A 562 -5.58 -12.01 41.83
C LYS A 562 -5.97 -13.47 41.63
N SER A 563 -6.87 -13.98 42.50
CA SER A 563 -7.36 -15.35 42.44
C SER A 563 -8.09 -15.65 41.12
N ALA A 564 -8.95 -14.75 40.64
CA ALA A 564 -9.64 -14.91 39.36
C ALA A 564 -8.66 -14.95 38.17
N TYR A 565 -7.69 -14.05 38.14
CA TYR A 565 -6.67 -13.98 37.08
C TYR A 565 -5.80 -15.25 37.03
N VAL A 566 -5.25 -15.66 38.17
CA VAL A 566 -4.42 -16.87 38.25
C VAL A 566 -5.24 -18.14 37.98
N ASN A 567 -6.51 -18.21 38.41
CA ASN A 567 -7.36 -19.36 38.12
C ASN A 567 -7.77 -19.44 36.63
N ALA A 568 -7.95 -18.33 35.92
CA ALA A 568 -8.14 -18.35 34.46
C ALA A 568 -6.88 -18.85 33.73
N LEU A 569 -5.70 -18.40 34.16
CA LEU A 569 -4.40 -18.90 33.67
C LEU A 569 -4.11 -20.36 34.06
N ARG A 570 -4.77 -20.88 35.11
CA ARG A 570 -4.69 -22.29 35.54
C ARG A 570 -5.65 -23.22 34.81
N TYR A 571 -6.93 -22.85 34.71
CA TYR A 571 -8.01 -23.74 34.22
C TYR A 571 -8.48 -23.45 32.79
N GLY A 572 -8.09 -22.33 32.19
CA GLY A 572 -8.48 -21.96 30.83
C GLY A 572 -9.93 -21.46 30.69
N SER A 573 -10.56 -21.06 31.79
CA SER A 573 -11.88 -20.43 31.77
C SER A 573 -11.81 -18.94 31.41
N ASN A 574 -12.98 -18.35 31.13
CA ASN A 574 -13.09 -16.91 30.90
C ASN A 574 -13.16 -16.17 32.25
N ALA A 575 -12.40 -15.08 32.40
CA ALA A 575 -12.44 -14.23 33.58
C ALA A 575 -12.75 -12.77 33.23
N ALA A 576 -13.89 -12.26 33.69
CA ALA A 576 -14.29 -10.87 33.52
C ALA A 576 -14.07 -10.08 34.82
N ILE A 577 -12.87 -9.53 34.97
CA ILE A 577 -12.36 -9.00 36.24
C ILE A 577 -12.69 -7.50 36.40
N GLY A 578 -12.66 -6.75 35.30
CA GLY A 578 -12.96 -5.31 35.27
C GLY A 578 -14.46 -4.98 35.30
N ALA A 579 -14.82 -3.79 35.77
CA ALA A 579 -16.21 -3.32 35.74
C ALA A 579 -16.71 -3.14 34.29
N ALA A 580 -17.95 -3.52 34.01
CA ALA A 580 -18.57 -3.53 32.68
C ALA A 580 -17.75 -4.27 31.60
N SER A 581 -16.85 -5.19 31.99
CA SER A 581 -15.99 -5.92 31.07
C SER A 581 -16.58 -7.27 30.63
N ASN A 582 -16.24 -7.72 29.41
CA ASN A 582 -16.89 -8.85 28.74
C ASN A 582 -15.87 -9.89 28.24
N ALA A 583 -15.81 -11.06 28.87
CA ALA A 583 -14.93 -12.18 28.51
C ALA A 583 -15.76 -13.34 27.91
N ILE A 584 -15.84 -13.44 26.57
CA ILE A 584 -16.81 -14.30 25.87
C ILE A 584 -16.13 -15.29 24.93
N GLY A 585 -16.25 -16.59 25.24
CA GLY A 585 -15.81 -17.71 24.42
C GLY A 585 -15.03 -18.75 25.24
N ASN A 586 -13.71 -18.78 25.09
CA ASN A 586 -12.81 -19.71 25.76
C ASN A 586 -11.49 -19.01 26.14
N GLU A 587 -10.92 -19.31 27.31
CA GLU A 587 -9.61 -18.77 27.78
C GLU A 587 -9.48 -17.22 27.82
N ASN A 588 -10.56 -16.44 27.65
CA ASN A 588 -10.46 -14.97 27.55
C ASN A 588 -10.35 -14.30 28.93
N ILE A 589 -9.55 -13.24 29.04
CA ILE A 589 -9.40 -12.45 30.27
C ILE A 589 -9.68 -10.98 29.97
N THR A 590 -10.56 -10.35 30.75
CA THR A 590 -10.73 -8.89 30.80
C THR A 590 -10.37 -8.36 32.17
N LEU A 591 -9.56 -7.29 32.25
CA LEU A 591 -8.99 -6.82 33.53
C LEU A 591 -9.53 -5.47 34.00
N ASP A 592 -9.61 -4.50 33.10
CA ASP A 592 -9.90 -3.09 33.39
C ASP A 592 -11.32 -2.71 32.93
N VAL A 593 -11.80 -1.51 33.29
CA VAL A 593 -13.16 -1.03 33.03
C VAL A 593 -13.49 -1.03 31.53
N ASN A 594 -14.71 -1.42 31.16
CA ASN A 594 -15.23 -1.47 29.77
C ASN A 594 -14.43 -2.35 28.77
N SER A 595 -13.52 -3.20 29.24
CA SER A 595 -12.68 -4.03 28.35
C SER A 595 -13.41 -5.26 27.79
N ASN A 596 -13.14 -5.65 26.54
CA ASN A 596 -13.86 -6.70 25.82
C ASN A 596 -12.90 -7.73 25.22
N ALA A 597 -12.95 -8.98 25.66
CA ALA A 597 -12.16 -10.09 25.11
C ALA A 597 -13.09 -11.19 24.57
N ILE A 598 -13.15 -11.34 23.24
CA ILE A 598 -14.16 -12.17 22.57
C ILE A 598 -13.50 -13.17 21.62
N GLY A 599 -13.68 -14.47 21.86
CA GLY A 599 -13.18 -15.57 21.03
C GLY A 599 -12.40 -16.60 21.84
N SER A 600 -11.12 -16.85 21.52
CA SER A 600 -10.27 -17.82 22.22
C SER A 600 -8.94 -17.21 22.71
N ASN A 601 -8.66 -17.29 24.01
CA ASN A 601 -7.41 -16.85 24.66
C ASN A 601 -7.05 -15.37 24.38
N ASN A 602 -8.04 -14.49 24.28
CA ASN A 602 -7.81 -13.04 24.13
C ASN A 602 -7.70 -12.35 25.48
N LYS A 603 -6.92 -11.27 25.56
CA LYS A 603 -6.65 -10.54 26.81
C LYS A 603 -6.85 -9.04 26.59
N ALA A 604 -7.96 -8.49 27.09
CA ALA A 604 -8.27 -7.06 27.03
C ALA A 604 -8.09 -6.45 28.43
N ILE A 605 -6.95 -5.80 28.66
CA ILE A 605 -6.43 -5.50 30.01
C ILE A 605 -6.09 -4.02 30.23
N GLY A 606 -6.32 -3.18 29.22
CA GLY A 606 -6.40 -1.71 29.39
C GLY A 606 -7.84 -1.22 29.41
N SER A 607 -8.11 -0.07 30.01
CA SER A 607 -9.45 0.51 30.07
C SER A 607 -10.03 0.69 28.67
N THR A 608 -11.28 0.25 28.46
CA THR A 608 -12.01 0.32 27.17
C THR A 608 -11.27 -0.39 26.01
N SER A 609 -10.36 -1.32 26.31
CA SER A 609 -9.63 -2.10 25.30
C SER A 609 -10.44 -3.25 24.71
N ASN A 610 -10.11 -3.66 23.48
CA ASN A 610 -10.87 -4.63 22.69
C ASN A 610 -9.94 -5.70 22.10
N ALA A 611 -10.06 -6.96 22.51
CA ALA A 611 -9.28 -8.08 22.01
C ALA A 611 -10.20 -9.16 21.39
N LEU A 612 -10.34 -9.18 20.06
CA LEU A 612 -11.32 -10.01 19.35
C LEU A 612 -10.67 -11.03 18.41
N GLY A 613 -11.06 -12.31 18.51
CA GLY A 613 -10.60 -13.39 17.64
C GLY A 613 -9.84 -14.48 18.40
N ARG A 614 -8.56 -14.72 18.11
CA ARG A 614 -7.74 -15.69 18.83
C ARG A 614 -6.39 -15.12 19.29
N THR A 615 -6.01 -15.38 20.54
CA THR A 615 -4.68 -15.07 21.13
C THR A 615 -4.26 -13.59 21.04
N ASN A 616 -5.20 -12.64 20.94
CA ASN A 616 -4.89 -11.21 20.86
C ASN A 616 -4.70 -10.58 22.25
N ILE A 617 -3.81 -9.60 22.37
CA ILE A 617 -3.56 -8.82 23.59
C ILE A 617 -3.86 -7.35 23.30
N ALA A 618 -4.79 -6.75 24.04
CA ALA A 618 -5.08 -5.32 24.00
C ALA A 618 -4.85 -4.74 25.41
N SER A 619 -3.72 -4.07 25.62
CA SER A 619 -3.27 -3.63 26.96
C SER A 619 -3.15 -2.12 27.12
N GLY A 620 -3.18 -1.35 26.03
CA GLY A 620 -3.31 0.11 26.11
C GLY A 620 -4.76 0.53 26.40
N GLY A 621 -4.95 1.71 27.01
CA GLY A 621 -6.27 2.32 27.10
C GLY A 621 -6.85 2.58 25.70
N TYR A 622 -8.13 2.26 25.48
CA TYR A 622 -8.82 2.32 24.18
C TYR A 622 -8.20 1.44 23.05
N SER A 623 -7.17 0.64 23.35
CA SER A 623 -6.47 -0.17 22.34
C SER A 623 -7.34 -1.28 21.75
N SER A 624 -7.14 -1.62 20.48
CA SER A 624 -7.96 -2.62 19.78
C SER A 624 -7.10 -3.62 18.99
N ALA A 625 -7.07 -4.88 19.43
CA ALA A 625 -6.37 -5.99 18.81
C ALA A 625 -7.37 -7.00 18.21
N VAL A 626 -7.41 -7.14 16.88
CA VAL A 626 -8.49 -7.88 16.18
C VAL A 626 -7.93 -8.87 15.16
N GLY A 627 -8.32 -10.13 15.26
CA GLY A 627 -7.92 -11.21 14.36
C GLY A 627 -7.18 -12.31 15.11
N HIS A 628 -5.90 -12.53 14.81
CA HIS A 628 -5.08 -13.58 15.40
C HIS A 628 -3.72 -13.10 15.93
N ALA A 629 -3.41 -13.34 17.20
CA ALA A 629 -2.09 -13.10 17.80
C ALA A 629 -1.56 -11.66 17.66
N ASN A 630 -2.45 -10.66 17.57
CA ASN A 630 -2.08 -9.26 17.52
C ASN A 630 -1.88 -8.69 18.94
N THR A 631 -0.93 -7.77 19.11
CA THR A 631 -0.65 -7.07 20.36
C THR A 631 -0.81 -5.57 20.17
N SER A 632 -1.73 -4.95 20.90
CA SER A 632 -2.01 -3.52 20.88
C SER A 632 -1.79 -2.95 22.30
N SER A 633 -0.63 -2.37 22.57
CA SER A 633 -0.24 -1.92 23.92
C SER A 633 -0.17 -0.41 24.09
N GLY A 634 -0.21 0.36 23.00
CA GLY A 634 -0.29 1.83 23.06
C GLY A 634 -1.70 2.33 23.36
N VAL A 635 -1.84 3.51 23.96
CA VAL A 635 -3.15 4.16 24.13
C VAL A 635 -3.72 4.55 22.77
N ASP A 636 -4.99 4.27 22.46
CA ASP A 636 -5.58 4.42 21.11
C ASP A 636 -4.83 3.64 20.00
N SER A 637 -4.08 2.59 20.34
CA SER A 637 -3.42 1.74 19.32
C SER A 637 -4.38 0.75 18.66
N ASN A 638 -4.12 0.39 17.40
CA ASN A 638 -4.90 -0.59 16.65
C ASN A 638 -3.99 -1.66 16.01
N ALA A 639 -4.22 -2.94 16.29
CA ALA A 639 -3.48 -4.07 15.74
C ALA A 639 -4.42 -5.09 15.08
N PHE A 640 -4.64 -4.98 13.76
CA PHE A 640 -5.67 -5.75 13.04
C PHE A 640 -5.09 -6.74 12.02
N GLY A 641 -5.52 -7.99 12.06
CA GLY A 641 -5.12 -9.04 11.12
C GLY A 641 -4.43 -10.21 11.83
N SER A 642 -3.17 -10.50 11.52
CA SER A 642 -2.42 -11.62 12.12
C SER A 642 -1.00 -11.24 12.55
N TYR A 643 -0.63 -11.49 13.81
CA TYR A 643 0.71 -11.23 14.38
C TYR A 643 1.19 -9.76 14.32
N ASN A 644 0.29 -8.77 14.27
CA ASN A 644 0.70 -7.35 14.24
C ASN A 644 0.96 -6.81 15.66
N VAL A 645 1.88 -5.85 15.78
CA VAL A 645 2.25 -5.19 17.05
C VAL A 645 2.07 -3.68 16.91
N ALA A 646 1.20 -3.06 17.72
CA ALA A 646 0.99 -1.61 17.79
C ALA A 646 1.24 -1.14 19.22
N SER A 647 2.47 -0.70 19.53
CA SER A 647 2.93 -0.57 20.91
C SER A 647 2.96 0.86 21.47
N ALA A 648 2.96 1.88 20.61
CA ALA A 648 2.94 3.29 21.01
C ALA A 648 1.56 3.93 20.81
N SER A 649 1.32 5.06 21.47
CA SER A 649 0.00 5.69 21.43
C SER A 649 -0.39 6.16 20.03
N SER A 650 -1.65 5.95 19.67
CA SER A 650 -2.24 6.18 18.34
C SER A 650 -1.53 5.45 17.19
N SER A 651 -0.76 4.40 17.47
CA SER A 651 -0.07 3.59 16.44
C SER A 651 -1.01 2.54 15.82
N ASN A 652 -0.84 2.28 14.53
CA ASN A 652 -1.72 1.41 13.75
C ASN A 652 -0.90 0.36 13.00
N ALA A 653 -1.11 -0.93 13.28
CA ALA A 653 -0.46 -2.06 12.61
C ALA A 653 -1.51 -2.99 11.98
N LEU A 654 -1.67 -2.95 10.65
CA LEU A 654 -2.76 -3.64 9.94
C LEU A 654 -2.24 -4.58 8.85
N GLY A 655 -2.68 -5.84 8.88
CA GLY A 655 -2.33 -6.86 7.88
C GLY A 655 -1.70 -8.11 8.51
N ARG A 656 -0.48 -8.49 8.12
CA ARG A 656 0.27 -9.58 8.76
C ARG A 656 1.67 -9.16 9.21
N GLN A 657 2.04 -9.45 10.46
CA GLN A 657 3.39 -9.25 11.03
C GLN A 657 3.92 -7.81 10.95
N ASN A 658 3.04 -6.80 10.90
CA ASN A 658 3.46 -5.40 10.90
C ASN A 658 3.73 -4.90 12.33
N THR A 659 4.68 -3.98 12.47
CA THR A 659 5.16 -3.46 13.75
C THR A 659 5.11 -1.93 13.73
N ALA A 660 4.31 -1.32 14.59
CA ALA A 660 4.16 0.13 14.73
C ALA A 660 4.53 0.54 16.17
N THR A 661 5.69 1.16 16.36
CA THR A 661 6.27 1.49 17.69
C THR A 661 6.49 2.99 17.90
N GLY A 662 6.29 3.82 16.87
CA GLY A 662 6.30 5.28 17.00
C GLY A 662 4.93 5.85 17.39
N PHE A 663 4.90 6.95 18.14
CA PHE A 663 3.65 7.68 18.41
C PHE A 663 2.97 8.10 17.09
N GLY A 664 1.72 7.71 16.88
CA GLY A 664 0.99 7.99 15.63
C GLY A 664 1.56 7.31 14.38
N SER A 665 2.38 6.26 14.53
CA SER A 665 2.97 5.51 13.40
C SER A 665 1.98 4.55 12.74
N ASN A 666 2.18 4.25 11.45
CA ASN A 666 1.26 3.42 10.66
C ASN A 666 2.04 2.37 9.85
N ALA A 667 1.84 1.08 10.15
CA ALA A 667 2.47 -0.06 9.48
C ALA A 667 1.41 -0.95 8.81
N LEU A 668 1.30 -0.91 7.48
CA LEU A 668 0.17 -1.45 6.72
C LEU A 668 0.61 -2.46 5.65
N GLY A 669 0.16 -3.70 5.72
CA GLY A 669 0.41 -4.74 4.71
C GLY A 669 1.07 -5.99 5.28
N TYR A 670 2.33 -6.27 4.91
CA TYR A 670 3.08 -7.44 5.36
C TYR A 670 4.49 -7.12 5.87
N GLN A 671 4.83 -7.49 7.10
CA GLN A 671 6.18 -7.31 7.70
C GLN A 671 6.72 -5.86 7.66
N ASN A 672 5.86 -4.84 7.56
CA ASN A 672 6.30 -3.45 7.60
C ASN A 672 6.58 -3.00 9.04
N THR A 673 7.59 -2.15 9.23
CA THR A 673 8.02 -1.65 10.53
C THR A 673 8.04 -0.12 10.53
N ALA A 674 7.25 0.52 11.39
CA ALA A 674 7.14 1.97 11.54
C ALA A 674 7.50 2.38 12.98
N ASN A 675 8.75 2.76 13.20
CA ASN A 675 9.30 3.05 14.54
C ASN A 675 9.33 4.55 14.85
N GLY A 676 9.41 5.41 13.83
CA GLY A 676 9.47 6.85 14.02
C GLY A 676 8.13 7.48 14.43
N VAL A 677 8.17 8.59 15.16
CA VAL A 677 6.97 9.38 15.49
C VAL A 677 6.31 9.88 14.19
N ARG A 678 5.01 9.59 14.01
CA ARG A 678 4.23 9.81 12.78
C ARG A 678 4.84 9.16 11.51
N SER A 679 5.63 8.09 11.67
CA SER A 679 6.19 7.36 10.52
C SER A 679 5.16 6.48 9.81
N VAL A 680 5.40 6.17 8.54
CA VAL A 680 4.47 5.43 7.67
C VAL A 680 5.24 4.32 6.93
N ALA A 681 4.87 3.06 7.12
CA ALA A 681 5.48 1.91 6.45
C ALA A 681 4.39 1.07 5.74
N VAL A 682 4.34 1.04 4.41
CA VAL A 682 3.19 0.49 3.64
C VAL A 682 3.61 -0.44 2.51
N GLY A 683 3.05 -1.65 2.47
CA GLY A 683 3.25 -2.65 1.41
C GLY A 683 3.87 -3.94 1.96
N SER A 684 5.09 -4.30 1.58
CA SER A 684 5.82 -5.43 2.15
C SER A 684 7.28 -5.14 2.54
N ASN A 685 7.67 -5.58 3.74
CA ASN A 685 9.02 -5.51 4.33
C ASN A 685 9.63 -4.10 4.49
N ASN A 686 8.85 -3.01 4.41
CA ASN A 686 9.39 -1.66 4.48
C ASN A 686 9.74 -1.23 5.92
N LEU A 687 10.78 -0.42 6.08
CA LEU A 687 11.20 0.15 7.36
C LEU A 687 11.14 1.68 7.34
N SER A 688 10.42 2.25 8.29
CA SER A 688 10.32 3.71 8.50
C SER A 688 10.80 4.04 9.91
N GLN A 689 12.06 4.44 10.06
CA GLN A 689 12.75 4.43 11.35
C GLN A 689 12.59 5.73 12.15
N GLN A 690 12.58 6.89 11.47
CA GLN A 690 12.68 8.20 12.13
C GLN A 690 11.41 9.06 12.04
N THR A 691 11.38 10.13 12.84
CA THR A 691 10.22 11.05 12.92
C THR A 691 9.84 11.56 11.53
N GLY A 692 8.56 11.44 11.16
CA GLY A 692 8.03 11.86 9.86
C GLY A 692 8.53 11.06 8.65
N SER A 693 9.31 9.99 8.83
CA SER A 693 9.75 9.13 7.73
C SER A 693 8.57 8.41 7.06
N THR A 694 8.68 8.13 5.77
CA THR A 694 7.69 7.39 4.98
C THR A 694 8.36 6.37 4.07
N ALA A 695 8.10 5.08 4.27
CA ALA A 695 8.59 3.97 3.45
C ALA A 695 7.41 3.20 2.82
N ILE A 696 7.24 3.28 1.50
CA ILE A 696 6.13 2.64 0.78
C ILE A 696 6.71 1.74 -0.31
N GLY A 697 6.34 0.47 -0.36
CA GLY A 697 7.00 -0.45 -1.29
C GLY A 697 6.47 -1.87 -1.34
N ALA A 698 6.58 -2.50 -2.50
CA ALA A 698 6.39 -3.93 -2.66
C ALA A 698 7.76 -4.62 -2.80
N ALA A 699 8.15 -5.36 -1.76
CA ALA A 699 9.30 -6.24 -1.79
C ALA A 699 9.08 -7.39 -2.80
N THR A 700 10.07 -7.63 -3.66
CA THR A 700 9.99 -8.56 -4.80
C THR A 700 10.69 -9.91 -4.57
N GLY A 701 11.39 -10.09 -3.45
CA GLY A 701 12.08 -11.32 -3.09
C GLY A 701 13.40 -11.07 -2.36
N PHE A 702 13.99 -12.15 -1.82
CA PHE A 702 15.28 -12.11 -1.14
C PHE A 702 16.36 -11.49 -2.03
N THR A 703 17.11 -10.54 -1.48
CA THR A 703 18.27 -9.92 -2.12
C THR A 703 19.37 -9.84 -1.07
N TYR A 704 20.51 -10.48 -1.32
CA TYR A 704 21.64 -10.40 -0.40
C TYR A 704 22.12 -8.96 -0.23
N ALA A 705 22.19 -8.46 1.00
CA ALA A 705 22.86 -7.19 1.28
C ALA A 705 24.35 -7.25 0.92
N PHE A 706 24.84 -6.21 0.25
CA PHE A 706 26.24 -6.03 -0.10
C PHE A 706 26.98 -5.34 1.05
N TYR A 707 27.93 -6.05 1.65
CA TYR A 707 28.69 -5.59 2.81
C TYR A 707 30.05 -5.02 2.38
N SER A 708 30.27 -3.72 2.61
CA SER A 708 31.58 -3.08 2.44
C SER A 708 32.36 -3.11 3.75
N ASN A 709 33.69 -3.24 3.64
CA ASN A 709 34.61 -3.25 4.76
C ASN A 709 35.93 -2.55 4.38
N ASP A 710 36.75 -2.18 5.37
CA ASP A 710 38.08 -1.56 5.19
C ASP A 710 39.25 -2.55 5.41
N GLY A 711 38.98 -3.86 5.43
CA GLY A 711 39.95 -4.87 5.84
C GLY A 711 40.10 -5.04 7.35
N THR A 712 39.40 -4.26 8.18
CA THR A 712 39.35 -4.44 9.65
C THR A 712 37.92 -4.50 10.22
N LYS A 713 36.98 -3.77 9.63
CA LYS A 713 35.59 -3.64 10.09
C LYS A 713 34.61 -3.38 8.95
N LEU A 714 33.33 -3.58 9.22
CA LEU A 714 32.23 -3.15 8.36
C LEU A 714 32.21 -1.61 8.22
N THR A 715 32.02 -1.12 7.00
CA THR A 715 31.99 0.32 6.68
C THR A 715 30.71 0.77 5.98
N ALA A 716 30.06 -0.10 5.21
CA ALA A 716 28.75 0.18 4.62
C ALA A 716 27.94 -1.10 4.37
N ILE A 717 26.61 -0.96 4.23
CA ILE A 717 25.69 -2.02 3.83
C ILE A 717 24.78 -1.46 2.74
N ASN A 718 24.75 -2.09 1.55
CA ASN A 718 24.06 -1.56 0.36
C ASN A 718 24.38 -0.08 0.08
N GLY A 719 25.63 0.33 0.29
CA GLY A 719 26.10 1.72 0.13
C GLY A 719 25.77 2.68 1.28
N ILE A 720 24.99 2.26 2.28
CA ILE A 720 24.69 3.06 3.48
C ILE A 720 25.87 2.97 4.46
N PRO A 721 26.48 4.08 4.91
CA PRO A 721 27.55 4.04 5.91
C PRO A 721 27.09 3.42 7.23
N VAL A 722 27.93 2.58 7.84
CA VAL A 722 27.69 1.99 9.18
C VAL A 722 28.92 2.11 10.07
N THR A 723 28.72 2.26 11.38
CA THR A 723 29.80 2.27 12.37
C THR A 723 29.84 0.94 13.11
N ALA A 724 30.70 0.03 12.66
CA ALA A 724 31.01 -1.24 13.29
C ALA A 724 32.41 -1.23 13.95
N SER A 725 32.67 -2.14 14.90
CA SER A 725 34.01 -2.35 15.47
C SER A 725 34.76 -3.55 14.87
N ASP A 726 34.06 -4.40 14.11
CA ASP A 726 34.59 -5.58 13.42
C ASP A 726 33.73 -5.87 12.17
N PHE A 727 33.86 -7.07 11.57
CA PHE A 727 33.09 -7.48 10.39
C PHE A 727 31.66 -7.98 10.69
N SER A 728 31.28 -8.14 11.96
CA SER A 728 29.98 -8.65 12.36
C SER A 728 28.91 -7.56 12.29
N THR A 729 27.73 -7.91 11.78
CA THR A 729 26.56 -7.03 11.90
C THR A 729 26.16 -6.77 13.36
N ALA A 730 26.53 -7.66 14.28
CA ALA A 730 26.33 -7.47 15.71
C ALA A 730 27.28 -6.43 16.36
N SER A 731 28.29 -5.91 15.67
CA SER A 731 29.10 -4.78 16.18
C SER A 731 28.67 -3.41 15.63
N ILE A 732 27.61 -3.36 14.82
CA ILE A 732 27.04 -2.09 14.32
C ILE A 732 26.42 -1.32 15.49
N THR A 733 26.91 -0.10 15.69
CA THR A 733 26.41 0.85 16.70
C THR A 733 25.67 2.03 16.09
N HIS A 734 25.97 2.36 14.82
CA HIS A 734 25.33 3.45 14.08
C HIS A 734 25.05 3.04 12.63
N ILE A 735 23.93 3.50 12.08
CA ILE A 735 23.55 3.39 10.65
C ILE A 735 23.29 4.80 10.13
N ASN A 736 23.96 5.19 9.04
CA ASN A 736 24.00 6.55 8.50
C ASN A 736 24.23 7.65 9.56
N GLY A 737 25.15 7.40 10.51
CA GLY A 737 25.47 8.33 11.61
C GLY A 737 24.45 8.39 12.76
N LEU A 738 23.25 7.81 12.61
CA LEU A 738 22.29 7.64 13.70
C LEU A 738 22.71 6.46 14.59
N ALA A 739 22.79 6.67 15.91
CA ALA A 739 22.99 5.59 16.87
C ALA A 739 21.79 4.64 16.91
N VAL A 740 22.03 3.33 16.90
CA VAL A 740 21.00 2.28 16.79
C VAL A 740 21.20 1.16 17.82
N SER A 741 20.09 0.61 18.30
CA SER A 741 20.08 -0.65 19.05
C SER A 741 20.21 -1.87 18.14
N GLN A 742 20.59 -3.01 18.71
CA GLN A 742 20.64 -4.30 18.00
C GLN A 742 19.30 -4.65 17.31
N GLN A 743 18.16 -4.33 17.92
CA GLN A 743 16.86 -4.59 17.29
C GLN A 743 16.62 -3.71 16.07
N GLU A 744 17.08 -2.47 16.08
CA GLU A 744 16.98 -1.56 14.91
C GLU A 744 17.92 -1.99 13.79
N VAL A 745 19.13 -2.47 14.11
CA VAL A 745 20.02 -3.15 13.16
C VAL A 745 19.34 -4.37 12.54
N GLN A 746 18.72 -5.24 13.34
CA GLN A 746 18.00 -6.41 12.83
C GLN A 746 16.77 -6.02 12.00
N ASN A 747 16.00 -5.00 12.39
CA ASN A 747 14.88 -4.50 11.60
C ASN A 747 15.34 -3.96 10.24
N PHE A 748 16.47 -3.26 10.22
CA PHE A 748 17.10 -2.74 9.01
C PHE A 748 17.56 -3.87 8.08
N LEU A 749 18.31 -4.85 8.59
CA LEU A 749 18.75 -6.03 7.85
C LEU A 749 17.56 -6.80 7.27
N ASN A 750 16.56 -7.14 8.09
CA ASN A 750 15.34 -7.85 7.65
C ASN A 750 14.54 -7.09 6.58
N SER A 751 14.65 -5.76 6.52
CA SER A 751 14.03 -4.94 5.47
C SER A 751 14.82 -5.02 4.16
N ILE A 752 16.13 -4.77 4.19
CA ILE A 752 16.97 -4.76 2.98
C ILE A 752 17.15 -6.16 2.38
N ASP A 753 17.37 -7.20 3.21
CA ASP A 753 17.63 -8.57 2.76
C ASP A 753 16.39 -9.23 2.12
N GLN A 754 15.20 -8.75 2.46
CA GLN A 754 13.95 -9.17 1.82
C GLN A 754 13.46 -8.21 0.72
N GLY A 755 14.18 -7.12 0.45
CA GLY A 755 13.91 -6.21 -0.66
C GLY A 755 12.87 -5.09 -0.40
N GLY A 756 12.60 -4.76 0.86
CA GLY A 756 11.76 -3.61 1.23
C GLY A 756 12.45 -2.25 0.99
N SER A 757 11.69 -1.16 1.01
CA SER A 757 12.24 0.20 1.03
C SER A 757 12.45 0.70 2.47
N VAL A 758 13.49 1.50 2.68
CA VAL A 758 13.96 2.00 3.99
C VAL A 758 13.97 3.53 4.01
N ALA A 759 13.17 4.14 4.87
CA ALA A 759 13.19 5.57 5.18
C ALA A 759 13.81 5.76 6.58
N PHE A 760 15.09 6.11 6.62
CA PHE A 760 15.91 6.08 7.84
C PHE A 760 16.13 7.46 8.46
N GLY A 761 16.13 8.53 7.67
CA GLY A 761 16.30 9.89 8.15
C GLY A 761 15.00 10.55 8.61
N THR A 762 15.10 11.63 9.39
CA THR A 762 13.95 12.44 9.79
C THR A 762 13.29 13.08 8.56
N ASN A 763 11.97 12.99 8.43
CA ASN A 763 11.20 13.44 7.26
C ASN A 763 11.69 12.84 5.91
N SER A 764 12.31 11.65 5.93
CA SER A 764 12.77 10.96 4.71
C SER A 764 11.65 10.20 3.99
N THR A 765 11.72 10.07 2.66
CA THR A 765 10.67 9.44 1.85
C THR A 765 11.25 8.40 0.88
N ALA A 766 11.03 7.10 1.17
CA ALA A 766 11.43 5.98 0.31
C ALA A 766 10.19 5.33 -0.36
N VAL A 767 10.05 5.43 -1.68
CA VAL A 767 8.84 4.95 -2.40
C VAL A 767 9.19 4.04 -3.58
N GLY A 768 8.84 2.76 -3.48
CA GLY A 768 9.02 1.74 -4.52
C GLY A 768 9.74 0.50 -3.97
N ASN A 769 10.67 -0.08 -4.72
CA ASN A 769 11.37 -1.32 -4.37
C ASN A 769 12.83 -1.04 -3.97
N GLN A 770 13.28 -1.52 -2.81
CA GLN A 770 14.68 -1.37 -2.36
C GLN A 770 15.23 0.07 -2.31
N ASN A 771 14.38 1.09 -2.17
CA ASN A 771 14.84 2.47 -2.06
C ASN A 771 15.31 2.77 -0.64
N ILE A 772 16.33 3.60 -0.53
CA ILE A 772 17.04 3.94 0.69
C ILE A 772 17.04 5.46 0.80
N SER A 773 16.18 5.98 1.67
CA SER A 773 16.11 7.40 2.01
C SER A 773 16.80 7.59 3.37
N ALA A 774 18.13 7.61 3.36
CA ALA A 774 18.96 7.51 4.56
C ALA A 774 19.11 8.84 5.29
N GLY A 775 19.16 9.95 4.55
CA GLY A 775 19.36 11.29 5.10
C GLY A 775 18.09 12.00 5.59
N THR A 776 18.27 13.05 6.39
CA THR A 776 17.20 13.94 6.84
C THR A 776 16.66 14.78 5.68
N HIS A 777 15.34 14.86 5.53
CA HIS A 777 14.64 15.42 4.36
C HIS A 777 15.03 14.79 3.00
N SER A 778 15.58 13.57 3.00
CA SER A 778 15.92 12.85 1.77
C SER A 778 14.67 12.30 1.05
N THR A 779 14.77 12.07 -0.26
CA THR A 779 13.73 11.41 -1.06
C THR A 779 14.34 10.40 -2.03
N ALA A 780 13.91 9.13 -1.97
CA ALA A 780 14.36 8.04 -2.82
C ALA A 780 13.17 7.31 -3.46
N VAL A 781 12.96 7.43 -4.79
CA VAL A 781 11.73 6.96 -5.46
C VAL A 781 12.04 6.10 -6.69
N GLY A 782 11.49 4.89 -6.76
CA GLY A 782 11.59 3.97 -7.90
C GLY A 782 12.13 2.59 -7.49
N VAL A 783 13.33 2.23 -7.97
CA VAL A 783 14.01 0.97 -7.65
C VAL A 783 15.46 1.21 -7.25
N ARG A 784 15.91 0.70 -6.09
CA ARG A 784 17.32 0.72 -5.63
C ARG A 784 17.97 2.12 -5.56
N ASN A 785 17.21 3.18 -5.35
CA ASN A 785 17.77 4.53 -5.24
C ASN A 785 18.27 4.79 -3.80
N ILE A 786 19.40 5.48 -3.66
CA ILE A 786 20.01 5.87 -2.38
C ILE A 786 20.04 7.40 -2.29
N ALA A 787 19.50 7.97 -1.21
CA ALA A 787 19.47 9.41 -0.95
C ALA A 787 20.02 9.78 0.44
N GLY A 788 21.05 10.65 0.46
CA GLY A 788 21.64 11.30 1.63
C GLY A 788 20.89 12.57 2.07
N ASP A 789 21.49 13.38 2.96
CA ASP A 789 20.81 14.53 3.57
C ASP A 789 20.32 15.55 2.54
N ILE A 790 19.02 15.89 2.59
CA ILE A 790 18.32 16.81 1.69
C ILE A 790 18.37 16.34 0.21
N ALA A 791 18.89 15.15 -0.07
CA ALA A 791 19.14 14.67 -1.42
C ALA A 791 17.91 13.99 -2.06
N THR A 792 17.82 14.04 -3.38
CA THR A 792 16.73 13.46 -4.17
C THR A 792 17.25 12.45 -5.19
N ALA A 793 16.86 11.18 -5.07
CA ALA A 793 17.25 10.10 -5.98
C ALA A 793 16.01 9.44 -6.60
N VAL A 794 15.83 9.52 -7.93
CA VAL A 794 14.59 9.09 -8.59
C VAL A 794 14.87 8.24 -9.85
N GLY A 795 14.29 7.04 -9.93
CA GLY A 795 14.35 6.16 -11.09
C GLY A 795 14.89 4.76 -10.74
N HIS A 796 15.95 4.29 -11.39
CA HIS A 796 16.57 2.98 -11.12
C HIS A 796 18.06 3.08 -10.75
N ASN A 797 18.43 2.63 -9.55
CA ASN A 797 19.83 2.50 -9.08
C ASN A 797 20.61 3.82 -9.03
N ASN A 798 19.95 4.96 -8.76
CA ASN A 798 20.61 6.25 -8.61
C ASN A 798 21.14 6.45 -7.18
N THR A 799 22.27 7.13 -7.03
CA THR A 799 22.94 7.40 -5.75
C THR A 799 23.15 8.90 -5.58
N ALA A 800 22.30 9.57 -4.81
CA ALA A 800 22.42 10.99 -4.45
C ALA A 800 22.94 11.09 -3.00
N THR A 801 24.26 11.02 -2.80
CA THR A 801 24.88 11.00 -1.46
C THR A 801 25.48 12.32 -1.02
N GLY A 802 25.64 13.29 -1.94
CA GLY A 802 26.02 14.65 -1.57
C GLY A 802 24.88 15.36 -0.83
N ILE A 803 25.19 16.25 0.11
CA ILE A 803 24.17 17.06 0.79
C ILE A 803 23.44 17.92 -0.25
N ALA A 804 22.10 17.88 -0.25
CA ALA A 804 21.24 18.54 -1.24
C ALA A 804 21.55 18.18 -2.70
N SER A 805 22.08 16.98 -2.96
CA SER A 805 22.34 16.47 -4.32
C SER A 805 21.09 15.90 -4.98
N THR A 806 21.09 15.82 -6.32
CA THR A 806 19.98 15.28 -7.12
C THR A 806 20.48 14.26 -8.13
N ALA A 807 19.93 13.04 -8.13
CA ALA A 807 20.27 11.98 -9.08
C ALA A 807 18.99 11.38 -9.71
N ILE A 808 18.72 11.66 -11.00
CA ILE A 808 17.44 11.31 -11.65
C ILE A 808 17.66 10.52 -12.94
N GLY A 809 17.06 9.33 -13.05
CA GLY A 809 17.09 8.48 -14.25
C GLY A 809 17.55 7.06 -13.94
N GLN A 810 18.64 6.60 -14.55
CA GLN A 810 19.25 5.30 -14.27
C GLN A 810 20.75 5.43 -13.92
N ALA A 811 21.19 4.72 -12.88
CA ALA A 811 22.60 4.57 -12.47
C ALA A 811 23.37 5.86 -12.12
N ASN A 812 22.72 7.04 -12.09
CA ASN A 812 23.41 8.30 -11.85
C ASN A 812 23.96 8.42 -10.42
N LYS A 813 25.11 9.09 -10.25
CA LYS A 813 25.84 9.24 -8.99
C LYS A 813 26.15 10.71 -8.70
N ALA A 814 25.31 11.35 -7.90
CA ALA A 814 25.49 12.71 -7.41
C ALA A 814 26.07 12.69 -5.98
N SER A 815 27.40 12.74 -5.84
CA SER A 815 28.08 12.67 -4.54
C SER A 815 28.68 13.99 -4.06
N GLY A 816 28.73 15.01 -4.91
CA GLY A 816 29.13 16.36 -4.52
C GLY A 816 28.01 17.10 -3.78
N VAL A 817 28.35 17.97 -2.84
CA VAL A 817 27.36 18.87 -2.19
C VAL A 817 26.71 19.76 -3.25
N ASN A 818 25.38 19.85 -3.26
CA ASN A 818 24.57 20.52 -4.29
C ASN A 818 24.85 20.06 -5.74
N SER A 819 25.33 18.83 -5.95
CA SER A 819 25.56 18.27 -7.29
C SER A 819 24.28 17.71 -7.94
N THR A 820 24.22 17.72 -9.27
CA THR A 820 23.04 17.28 -10.05
C THR A 820 23.43 16.34 -11.20
N SER A 821 23.04 15.07 -11.12
CA SER A 821 23.26 14.05 -12.15
C SER A 821 21.92 13.58 -12.75
N ILE A 822 21.68 13.77 -14.05
CA ILE A 822 20.39 13.43 -14.67
C ILE A 822 20.57 12.69 -16.00
N GLY A 823 19.93 11.53 -16.13
CA GLY A 823 19.90 10.72 -17.35
C GLY A 823 20.32 9.27 -17.10
N TYR A 824 21.37 8.80 -17.77
CA TYR A 824 21.94 7.46 -17.62
C TYR A 824 23.43 7.53 -17.22
N ASP A 825 23.80 6.91 -16.11
CA ASP A 825 25.20 6.65 -15.69
C ASP A 825 26.08 7.91 -15.60
N ASN A 826 25.50 9.05 -15.24
CA ASN A 826 26.23 10.31 -15.06
C ASN A 826 26.80 10.42 -13.63
N GLU A 827 28.03 10.91 -13.49
CA GLU A 827 28.71 11.14 -12.21
C GLU A 827 28.94 12.63 -11.95
N SER A 828 28.50 13.12 -10.80
CA SER A 828 28.74 14.50 -10.31
C SER A 828 29.34 14.45 -8.91
N THR A 829 30.67 14.45 -8.83
CA THR A 829 31.42 14.32 -7.56
C THR A 829 31.86 15.67 -7.00
N GLY A 830 31.94 16.72 -7.82
CA GLY A 830 32.32 18.06 -7.42
C GLY A 830 31.20 18.85 -6.71
N ILE A 831 31.55 19.79 -5.85
CA ILE A 831 30.58 20.70 -5.21
C ILE A 831 29.93 21.60 -6.29
N PHE A 832 28.60 21.73 -6.30
CA PHE A 832 27.81 22.38 -7.36
C PHE A 832 28.06 21.83 -8.79
N SER A 833 28.56 20.59 -8.93
CA SER A 833 28.81 19.98 -10.25
C SER A 833 27.53 19.42 -10.90
N ASN A 834 27.46 19.45 -12.23
CA ASN A 834 26.29 19.04 -13.00
C ASN A 834 26.68 18.07 -14.11
N ALA A 835 26.07 16.88 -14.17
CA ALA A 835 26.30 15.89 -15.24
C ALA A 835 24.97 15.42 -15.85
N LEU A 836 24.68 15.82 -17.09
CA LEU A 836 23.34 15.70 -17.70
C LEU A 836 23.39 14.96 -19.05
N GLY A 837 22.83 13.76 -19.13
CA GLY A 837 22.71 12.98 -20.38
C GLY A 837 23.08 11.51 -20.21
N PHE A 838 24.13 11.04 -20.88
CA PHE A 838 24.66 9.68 -20.81
C PHE A 838 26.16 9.69 -20.49
N ASP A 839 26.64 8.94 -19.49
CA ASP A 839 28.09 8.74 -19.20
C ASP A 839 28.89 10.04 -18.96
N ASN A 840 28.24 11.14 -18.54
CA ASN A 840 28.95 12.40 -18.30
C ASN A 840 29.58 12.41 -16.89
N GLN A 841 30.79 12.93 -16.78
CA GLN A 841 31.53 13.07 -15.53
C GLN A 841 31.84 14.55 -15.25
N ALA A 842 31.33 15.06 -14.12
CA ALA A 842 31.58 16.41 -13.62
C ALA A 842 32.29 16.32 -12.25
N ALA A 843 33.62 16.34 -12.29
CA ALA A 843 34.44 15.85 -11.19
C ALA A 843 34.84 16.91 -10.14
N HIS A 844 34.77 18.19 -10.49
CA HIS A 844 35.32 19.30 -9.67
C HIS A 844 34.30 20.42 -9.42
N GLN A 845 34.64 21.37 -8.54
CA GLN A 845 33.73 22.43 -8.13
C GLN A 845 33.20 23.23 -9.33
N ASN A 846 31.88 23.46 -9.37
CA ASN A 846 31.14 24.14 -10.45
C ASN A 846 31.30 23.51 -11.85
N SER A 847 31.89 22.31 -11.97
CA SER A 847 32.09 21.66 -13.27
C SER A 847 30.75 21.19 -13.88
N THR A 848 30.60 21.34 -15.19
CA THR A 848 29.34 21.05 -15.91
C THR A 848 29.60 20.21 -17.15
N ALA A 849 29.08 18.98 -17.18
CA ALA A 849 29.22 18.05 -18.29
C ALA A 849 27.83 17.68 -18.87
N VAL A 850 27.58 17.89 -20.16
CA VAL A 850 26.24 17.77 -20.75
C VAL A 850 26.27 17.08 -22.12
N GLY A 851 25.52 15.99 -22.29
CA GLY A 851 25.39 15.25 -23.55
C GLY A 851 25.77 13.77 -23.40
N THR A 852 26.81 13.31 -24.09
CA THR A 852 27.28 11.92 -24.07
C THR A 852 28.78 11.83 -23.77
N SER A 853 29.17 11.09 -22.74
CA SER A 853 30.57 10.76 -22.41
C SER A 853 31.52 11.96 -22.22
N ASN A 854 30.99 13.12 -21.81
CA ASN A 854 31.80 14.33 -21.60
C ASN A 854 32.44 14.34 -20.21
N LYS A 855 33.64 14.93 -20.09
CA LYS A 855 34.42 14.97 -18.84
C LYS A 855 34.83 16.39 -18.49
N ALA A 856 34.09 17.01 -17.56
CA ALA A 856 34.42 18.29 -16.95
C ALA A 856 35.27 18.03 -15.69
N LEU A 857 36.58 18.13 -15.84
CA LEU A 857 37.60 17.73 -14.88
C LEU A 857 38.37 18.93 -14.26
N GLY A 858 38.14 20.14 -14.74
CA GLY A 858 38.62 21.38 -14.11
C GLY A 858 37.60 22.02 -13.17
N ILE A 859 38.05 22.84 -12.22
CA ILE A 859 37.18 23.75 -11.47
C ILE A 859 36.55 24.76 -12.45
N ASN A 860 35.25 25.04 -12.32
CA ASN A 860 34.46 25.87 -13.25
C ASN A 860 34.45 25.38 -14.72
N SER A 861 34.88 24.14 -15.00
CA SER A 861 35.01 23.65 -16.37
C SER A 861 33.69 23.22 -17.02
N ASN A 862 33.57 23.38 -18.33
CA ASN A 862 32.36 23.05 -19.10
C ASN A 862 32.68 22.06 -20.23
N ALA A 863 32.01 20.91 -20.27
CA ALA A 863 32.21 19.87 -21.29
C ALA A 863 30.86 19.47 -21.94
N VAL A 864 30.54 19.99 -23.13
CA VAL A 864 29.16 19.94 -23.68
C VAL A 864 29.13 19.33 -25.09
N GLY A 865 28.45 18.20 -25.27
CA GLY A 865 28.22 17.54 -26.56
C GLY A 865 28.52 16.05 -26.52
N TYR A 866 29.48 15.55 -27.30
CA TYR A 866 29.89 14.14 -27.32
C TYR A 866 31.42 14.00 -27.12
N PHE A 867 31.85 13.22 -26.12
CA PHE A 867 33.27 12.93 -25.82
C PHE A 867 34.18 14.16 -25.61
N ASN A 868 33.66 15.30 -25.16
CA ASN A 868 34.49 16.48 -24.87
C ASN A 868 35.19 16.35 -23.50
N ILE A 869 36.39 16.90 -23.38
CA ILE A 869 37.22 16.87 -22.18
C ILE A 869 37.64 18.30 -21.82
N ALA A 870 37.24 18.79 -20.64
CA ALA A 870 37.60 20.11 -20.12
C ALA A 870 38.38 19.94 -18.80
N GLN A 871 39.72 19.91 -18.88
CA GLN A 871 40.60 19.64 -17.73
C GLN A 871 41.11 20.92 -17.06
N GLY A 872 41.25 22.02 -17.80
CA GLY A 872 41.75 23.27 -17.23
C GLY A 872 40.75 23.92 -16.26
N VAL A 873 41.25 24.62 -15.25
CA VAL A 873 40.43 25.54 -14.45
C VAL A 873 39.84 26.61 -15.37
N ASP A 874 38.54 26.90 -15.25
CA ASP A 874 37.77 27.79 -16.13
C ASP A 874 37.75 27.39 -17.62
N SER A 875 38.09 26.13 -17.97
CA SER A 875 38.14 25.67 -19.37
C SER A 875 36.77 25.28 -19.94
N SER A 876 36.60 25.37 -21.27
CA SER A 876 35.35 25.00 -21.96
C SER A 876 35.62 24.17 -23.22
N ALA A 877 35.11 22.94 -23.27
CA ALA A 877 35.20 22.03 -24.42
C ALA A 877 33.78 21.70 -24.94
N ILE A 878 33.41 22.15 -26.14
CA ILE A 878 32.03 22.15 -26.63
C ILE A 878 31.95 21.60 -28.06
N GLY A 879 31.11 20.59 -28.29
CA GLY A 879 30.85 19.98 -29.61
C GLY A 879 31.13 18.48 -29.63
N LEU A 880 32.05 18.02 -30.47
CA LEU A 880 32.38 16.60 -30.65
C LEU A 880 33.90 16.38 -30.48
N GLN A 881 34.31 15.58 -29.48
CA GLN A 881 35.70 15.17 -29.20
C GLN A 881 36.71 16.31 -28.91
N ASN A 882 36.28 17.48 -28.44
CA ASN A 882 37.20 18.59 -28.13
C ASN A 882 37.92 18.39 -26.80
N SER A 883 39.15 18.90 -26.68
CA SER A 883 39.98 18.85 -25.47
C SER A 883 40.44 20.27 -25.07
N ALA A 884 40.00 20.77 -23.92
CA ALA A 884 40.41 22.04 -23.35
C ALA A 884 41.23 21.78 -22.07
N MET A 885 42.56 21.76 -22.20
CA MET A 885 43.48 21.32 -21.15
C MET A 885 44.14 22.48 -20.40
N GLY A 886 44.32 23.63 -21.05
CA GLY A 886 44.88 24.82 -20.40
C GLY A 886 43.87 25.53 -19.51
N GLY A 887 44.34 26.24 -18.47
CA GLY A 887 43.48 27.12 -17.68
C GLY A 887 42.88 28.24 -18.55
N ARG A 888 41.58 28.55 -18.38
CA ARG A 888 40.79 29.47 -19.22
C ARG A 888 40.79 29.14 -20.73
N SER A 889 41.15 27.91 -21.11
CA SER A 889 41.18 27.49 -22.52
C SER A 889 39.78 27.18 -23.07
N SER A 890 39.57 27.42 -24.36
CA SER A 890 38.30 27.17 -25.06
C SER A 890 38.51 26.31 -26.31
N ALA A 891 37.85 25.15 -26.40
CA ALA A 891 37.89 24.24 -27.53
C ALA A 891 36.47 23.97 -28.06
N LEU A 892 36.08 24.55 -29.21
CA LEU A 892 34.69 24.55 -29.72
C LEU A 892 34.61 24.02 -31.16
N GLY A 893 33.84 22.95 -31.38
CA GLY A 893 33.54 22.39 -32.70
C GLY A 893 33.76 20.88 -32.78
N TYR A 894 34.61 20.41 -33.70
CA TYR A 894 35.05 19.02 -33.80
C TYR A 894 36.54 18.86 -33.50
N LYS A 895 36.89 18.00 -32.54
CA LYS A 895 38.24 17.46 -32.31
C LYS A 895 39.33 18.54 -32.13
N ASN A 896 38.96 19.71 -31.62
CA ASN A 896 39.90 20.80 -31.35
C ASN A 896 40.64 20.57 -30.03
N GLU A 897 41.88 21.05 -29.93
CA GLU A 897 42.76 20.92 -28.77
C GLU A 897 43.23 22.31 -28.31
N ALA A 898 42.82 22.75 -27.12
CA ALA A 898 43.25 24.00 -26.50
C ALA A 898 44.10 23.68 -25.26
N SER A 899 45.40 23.43 -25.48
CA SER A 899 46.33 22.97 -24.45
C SER A 899 47.07 24.11 -23.73
N GLY A 900 47.12 25.30 -24.32
CA GLY A 900 47.74 26.47 -23.69
C GLY A 900 46.87 27.19 -22.67
N LEU A 901 47.48 27.86 -21.68
CA LEU A 901 46.80 28.82 -20.81
C LEU A 901 46.20 29.96 -21.64
N ASP A 902 44.94 30.34 -21.39
CA ASP A 902 44.23 31.38 -22.16
C ASP A 902 44.18 31.11 -23.69
N SER A 903 44.24 29.83 -24.10
CA SER A 903 44.22 29.44 -25.52
C SER A 903 42.82 29.18 -26.08
N SER A 904 42.63 29.34 -27.39
CA SER A 904 41.34 29.16 -28.07
C SER A 904 41.46 28.37 -29.36
N ALA A 905 40.79 27.21 -29.45
CA ALA A 905 40.74 26.36 -30.63
C ALA A 905 39.29 26.19 -31.14
N LEU A 906 38.97 26.71 -32.33
CA LEU A 906 37.60 26.86 -32.82
C LEU A 906 37.42 26.29 -34.23
N GLY A 907 36.57 25.29 -34.42
CA GLY A 907 36.21 24.73 -35.72
C GLY A 907 36.45 23.22 -35.83
N HIS A 908 37.36 22.77 -36.68
CA HIS A 908 37.65 21.35 -36.94
C HIS A 908 39.15 21.05 -36.77
N GLU A 909 39.54 20.18 -35.83
CA GLU A 909 40.92 19.70 -35.62
C GLU A 909 41.99 20.77 -35.34
N ASN A 910 41.61 21.98 -34.92
CA ASN A 910 42.55 23.04 -34.58
C ASN A 910 43.28 22.77 -33.26
N LYS A 911 44.53 23.20 -33.15
CA LYS A 911 45.42 22.98 -31.99
C LYS A 911 46.03 24.30 -31.52
N ALA A 912 45.59 24.81 -30.38
CA ALA A 912 46.12 25.98 -29.71
C ALA A 912 46.94 25.55 -28.49
N GLN A 913 48.24 25.31 -28.69
CA GLN A 913 49.08 24.58 -27.73
C GLN A 913 49.90 25.46 -26.80
N ALA A 914 49.99 26.77 -27.07
CA ALA A 914 50.79 27.72 -26.28
C ALA A 914 49.92 28.76 -25.54
N MET A 915 50.51 29.40 -24.53
CA MET A 915 49.87 30.49 -23.78
C MET A 915 49.40 31.61 -24.73
N GLU A 916 48.19 32.16 -24.50
CA GLU A 916 47.58 33.21 -25.34
C GLU A 916 47.41 32.83 -26.84
N SER A 917 47.48 31.54 -27.23
CA SER A 917 47.40 31.13 -28.64
C SER A 917 45.96 30.89 -29.14
N ALA A 918 45.69 31.23 -30.40
CA ALA A 918 44.38 31.06 -31.03
C ALA A 918 44.48 30.31 -32.37
N ALA A 919 43.71 29.23 -32.55
CA ALA A 919 43.66 28.40 -33.74
C ALA A 919 42.21 28.25 -34.24
N LEU A 920 41.83 28.95 -35.32
CA LEU A 920 40.44 29.16 -35.72
C LEU A 920 40.19 28.71 -37.18
N GLY A 921 39.34 27.70 -37.40
CA GLY A 921 38.95 27.21 -38.73
C GLY A 921 39.10 25.69 -38.87
N THR A 922 40.02 25.21 -39.70
CA THR A 922 40.26 23.77 -39.91
C THR A 922 41.75 23.43 -39.88
N ASP A 923 42.16 22.49 -39.02
CA ASP A 923 43.53 21.93 -38.91
C ASP A 923 44.64 23.00 -38.70
N ASN A 924 44.32 24.12 -38.05
CA ASN A 924 45.32 25.14 -37.74
C ASN A 924 46.10 24.78 -36.47
N LEU A 925 47.41 25.02 -36.46
CA LEU A 925 48.32 24.85 -35.32
C LEU A 925 48.85 26.21 -34.85
N ALA A 926 48.47 26.64 -33.66
CA ALA A 926 49.03 27.80 -32.97
C ALA A 926 49.89 27.32 -31.79
N SER A 927 51.21 27.30 -31.98
CA SER A 927 52.18 26.75 -31.02
C SER A 927 53.18 27.80 -30.50
N GLY A 928 53.13 29.04 -31.00
CA GLY A 928 53.86 30.17 -30.40
C GLY A 928 53.04 30.84 -29.29
N ILE A 929 53.71 31.33 -28.24
CA ILE A 929 53.04 32.14 -27.20
C ILE A 929 52.46 33.40 -27.85
N GLY A 930 51.17 33.67 -27.66
CA GLY A 930 50.44 34.77 -28.29
C GLY A 930 50.25 34.63 -29.81
N SER A 931 50.35 33.42 -30.37
CA SER A 931 50.25 33.18 -31.82
C SER A 931 48.81 32.97 -32.30
N ASN A 932 48.51 33.42 -33.52
CA ASN A 932 47.20 33.27 -34.15
C ASN A 932 47.30 32.45 -35.45
N ALA A 933 46.52 31.39 -35.63
CA ALA A 933 46.45 30.59 -36.84
C ALA A 933 44.99 30.49 -37.30
N VAL A 934 44.60 31.14 -38.39
CA VAL A 934 43.21 31.39 -38.77
C VAL A 934 42.94 31.00 -40.22
N GLY A 935 41.98 30.10 -40.46
CA GLY A 935 41.59 29.62 -41.78
C GLY A 935 41.76 28.10 -41.90
N ASN A 936 42.63 27.62 -42.80
CA ASN A 936 42.85 26.19 -43.02
C ASN A 936 44.34 25.79 -43.01
N ALA A 937 44.73 24.77 -42.25
CA ALA A 937 46.08 24.19 -42.23
C ALA A 937 47.23 25.18 -41.97
N ASN A 938 46.98 26.31 -41.29
CA ASN A 938 48.01 27.30 -40.97
C ASN A 938 48.81 26.91 -39.72
N GLN A 939 50.11 27.20 -39.70
CA GLN A 939 51.02 26.89 -38.60
C GLN A 939 51.68 28.17 -38.06
N ALA A 940 51.15 28.72 -36.97
CA ALA A 940 51.71 29.87 -36.28
C ALA A 940 52.59 29.40 -35.11
N LEU A 941 53.90 29.31 -35.34
CA LEU A 941 54.86 28.69 -34.42
C LEU A 941 55.72 29.73 -33.68
N GLY A 942 55.91 30.92 -34.26
CA GLY A 942 56.69 32.00 -33.64
C GLY A 942 55.97 32.69 -32.48
N PHE A 943 56.70 33.17 -31.48
CA PHE A 943 56.17 34.06 -30.43
C PHE A 943 55.47 35.28 -31.07
N LYS A 944 54.20 35.51 -30.75
CA LYS A 944 53.33 36.54 -31.35
C LYS A 944 53.29 36.54 -32.89
N SER A 945 53.40 35.35 -33.48
CA SER A 945 53.18 35.16 -34.92
C SER A 945 51.69 35.22 -35.30
N SER A 946 51.36 35.47 -36.57
CA SER A 946 49.97 35.41 -37.05
C SER A 946 49.88 34.90 -38.50
N ALA A 947 49.20 33.78 -38.70
CA ALA A 947 49.05 33.09 -39.99
C ALA A 947 47.56 33.04 -40.37
N LEU A 948 47.16 33.73 -41.45
CA LEU A 948 45.77 33.94 -41.86
C LEU A 948 45.54 33.48 -43.31
N GLY A 949 44.61 32.56 -43.53
CA GLY A 949 44.23 32.05 -44.85
C GLY A 949 44.41 30.53 -44.97
N SER A 950 45.25 30.02 -45.87
CA SER A 950 45.45 28.58 -46.05
C SER A 950 46.91 28.15 -46.12
N ASN A 951 47.30 27.07 -45.43
CA ASN A 951 48.63 26.44 -45.52
C ASN A 951 49.82 27.39 -45.25
N ASN A 952 49.64 28.49 -44.50
CA ASN A 952 50.73 29.43 -44.20
C ASN A 952 51.56 28.94 -42.99
N LEU A 953 52.88 29.05 -43.07
CA LEU A 953 53.84 28.69 -42.01
C LEU A 953 54.54 29.94 -41.47
N VAL A 954 54.39 30.26 -40.18
CA VAL A 954 55.02 31.43 -39.55
C VAL A 954 55.81 31.03 -38.32
N LYS A 955 57.13 30.88 -38.50
CA LYS A 955 58.11 30.62 -37.43
C LYS A 955 58.71 31.91 -36.86
N GLY A 956 58.73 33.00 -37.63
CA GLY A 956 59.29 34.28 -37.20
C GLY A 956 58.59 34.87 -35.96
N GLN A 957 59.38 35.33 -34.98
CA GLN A 957 58.84 36.10 -33.84
C GLN A 957 58.18 37.39 -34.35
N SER A 958 57.03 37.77 -33.80
CA SER A 958 56.26 38.98 -34.15
C SER A 958 55.99 39.14 -35.65
N SER A 959 55.88 38.02 -36.38
CA SER A 959 55.80 37.98 -37.85
C SER A 959 54.43 37.55 -38.34
N SER A 960 54.08 37.84 -39.59
CA SER A 960 52.74 37.56 -40.12
C SER A 960 52.72 37.00 -41.54
N ALA A 961 51.71 36.19 -41.84
CA ALA A 961 51.38 35.69 -43.17
C ALA A 961 49.87 35.84 -43.44
N VAL A 962 49.51 36.32 -44.62
CA VAL A 962 48.12 36.53 -45.06
C VAL A 962 47.95 36.02 -46.49
N GLY A 963 47.09 35.03 -46.71
CA GLY A 963 46.81 34.45 -48.03
C GLY A 963 47.05 32.94 -48.04
N SER A 964 47.77 32.39 -49.01
CA SER A 964 47.96 30.93 -49.14
C SER A 964 49.42 30.49 -49.32
N TYR A 965 49.84 29.39 -48.69
CA TYR A 965 51.17 28.78 -48.85
C TYR A 965 52.36 29.71 -48.58
N ASN A 966 52.21 30.78 -47.80
CA ASN A 966 53.32 31.68 -47.48
C ASN A 966 54.14 31.12 -46.31
N SER A 967 55.47 31.30 -46.35
CA SER A 967 56.40 30.79 -45.34
C SER A 967 57.28 31.91 -44.79
N VAL A 968 57.26 32.11 -43.47
CA VAL A 968 57.83 33.30 -42.80
C VAL A 968 58.68 32.86 -41.61
N THR A 969 60.01 32.89 -41.79
CA THR A 969 60.99 32.45 -40.77
C THR A 969 61.73 33.62 -40.12
N GLY A 970 62.02 34.69 -40.87
CA GLY A 970 62.70 35.87 -40.34
C GLY A 970 61.86 36.61 -39.29
N LYS A 971 62.49 37.17 -38.25
CA LYS A 971 61.80 37.90 -37.17
C LYS A 971 61.25 39.25 -37.63
N SER A 972 60.08 39.63 -37.12
CA SER A 972 59.33 40.85 -37.47
C SER A 972 58.97 40.99 -38.96
N SER A 973 58.80 39.87 -39.66
CA SER A 973 58.63 39.84 -41.13
C SER A 973 57.16 39.68 -41.54
N SER A 974 56.84 39.97 -42.80
CA SER A 974 55.48 39.84 -43.33
C SER A 974 55.41 39.11 -44.68
N ALA A 975 54.32 38.39 -44.92
CA ALA A 975 53.97 37.84 -46.22
C ALA A 975 52.50 38.06 -46.54
N ALA A 976 52.19 38.57 -47.73
CA ALA A 976 50.83 38.81 -48.20
C ALA A 976 50.66 38.30 -49.64
N GLY A 977 49.82 37.29 -49.88
CA GLY A 977 49.60 36.74 -51.22
C GLY A 977 49.66 35.22 -51.27
N VAL A 978 50.32 34.66 -52.29
CA VAL A 978 50.36 33.22 -52.55
C VAL A 978 51.80 32.74 -52.73
N GLY A 979 52.21 31.75 -51.93
CA GLY A 979 53.50 31.07 -52.07
C GLY A 979 54.72 31.90 -51.65
N GLY A 980 54.57 33.04 -50.96
CA GLY A 980 55.69 33.94 -50.67
C GLY A 980 56.59 33.46 -49.52
N ALA A 981 57.92 33.64 -49.65
CA ALA A 981 58.90 33.32 -48.60
C ALA A 981 59.59 34.57 -48.03
N ALA A 982 59.38 34.85 -46.74
CA ALA A 982 60.01 35.95 -46.00
C ALA A 982 61.01 35.40 -44.96
N LEU A 983 62.29 35.38 -45.33
CA LEU A 983 63.36 34.65 -44.64
C LEU A 983 64.38 35.57 -43.94
N GLY A 984 64.44 36.85 -44.31
CA GLY A 984 65.26 37.86 -43.64
C GLY A 984 64.52 38.52 -42.48
N ASN A 985 65.24 39.01 -41.47
CA ASN A 985 64.59 39.76 -40.38
C ASN A 985 63.98 41.06 -40.92
N GLY A 986 62.75 41.40 -40.55
CA GLY A 986 62.02 42.55 -41.09
C GLY A 986 61.71 42.47 -42.59
N SER A 987 61.91 41.32 -43.23
CA SER A 987 61.62 41.14 -44.65
C SER A 987 60.12 41.17 -44.92
N SER A 988 59.73 41.54 -46.14
CA SER A 988 58.32 41.60 -46.55
C SER A 988 58.12 41.08 -47.96
N VAL A 989 57.14 40.21 -48.15
CA VAL A 989 56.75 39.71 -49.49
C VAL A 989 55.29 40.02 -49.81
N MET A 990 55.01 40.46 -51.04
CA MET A 990 53.67 40.86 -51.47
C MET A 990 53.32 40.39 -52.90
N GLY A 991 52.30 39.54 -53.02
CA GLY A 991 51.82 38.98 -54.29
C GLY A 991 52.35 37.58 -54.60
N GLY A 992 51.74 36.94 -55.60
CA GLY A 992 52.02 35.56 -56.03
C GLY A 992 50.92 35.04 -56.95
N ALA A 993 51.11 33.86 -57.55
CA ALA A 993 50.15 33.26 -58.47
C ALA A 993 50.22 31.72 -58.45
N LEU A 994 49.05 31.07 -58.49
CA LEU A 994 48.91 29.64 -58.79
C LEU A 994 48.60 29.48 -60.28
N GLU A 995 49.62 29.19 -61.08
CA GLU A 995 49.47 28.70 -62.46
C GLU A 995 49.28 27.17 -62.45
N ASP A 996 48.50 26.63 -63.39
CA ASP A 996 48.07 25.22 -63.39
C ASP A 996 49.24 24.22 -63.26
N GLN A 997 49.12 23.27 -62.33
CA GLN A 997 50.17 22.30 -61.96
C GLN A 997 49.79 20.87 -62.34
N SER A 998 49.39 20.67 -63.60
CA SER A 998 48.91 19.39 -64.11
C SER A 998 50.02 18.37 -64.48
N SER A 999 51.30 18.65 -64.18
CA SER A 999 52.45 17.84 -64.67
C SER A 999 53.63 17.65 -63.70
N PHE A 1000 53.44 17.69 -62.37
CA PHE A 1000 54.53 17.42 -61.42
C PHE A 1000 54.71 15.93 -61.13
N ASP A 1001 55.76 15.32 -61.71
CA ASP A 1001 56.26 13.98 -61.38
C ASP A 1001 57.55 14.12 -60.52
N PRO A 1002 57.53 13.74 -59.23
CA PRO A 1002 58.69 13.87 -58.35
C PRO A 1002 59.81 12.86 -58.62
N THR A 1003 59.70 12.00 -59.64
CA THR A 1003 60.71 10.97 -59.97
C THR A 1003 61.67 11.36 -61.11
N GLN A 1004 61.45 12.50 -61.77
CA GLN A 1004 62.34 13.03 -62.83
C GLN A 1004 63.53 13.80 -62.25
N ALA A 1005 64.75 13.50 -62.71
CA ALA A 1005 65.99 14.06 -62.17
C ALA A 1005 66.40 15.45 -62.73
N LEU A 1006 65.56 16.10 -63.55
CA LEU A 1006 65.85 17.42 -64.13
C LEU A 1006 64.56 18.22 -64.37
N THR A 1007 63.85 18.54 -63.29
CA THR A 1007 62.55 19.21 -63.36
C THR A 1007 62.73 20.74 -63.43
N VAL A 1008 62.48 21.32 -64.61
CA VAL A 1008 62.34 22.78 -64.77
C VAL A 1008 61.06 23.22 -64.07
N LEU A 1009 61.20 23.70 -62.83
CA LEU A 1009 60.06 23.94 -61.95
C LEU A 1009 59.43 25.31 -62.24
N SER A 1010 58.28 25.30 -62.92
CA SER A 1010 57.44 26.48 -63.20
C SER A 1010 58.20 27.69 -63.77
N GLY A 1011 59.18 27.43 -64.65
CA GLY A 1011 59.97 28.45 -65.36
C GLY A 1011 61.19 29.00 -64.61
N ARG A 1012 61.43 28.60 -63.35
CA ARG A 1012 62.68 28.92 -62.65
C ARG A 1012 63.76 27.89 -62.97
N VAL A 1013 64.95 28.37 -63.32
CA VAL A 1013 66.11 27.51 -63.58
C VAL A 1013 66.73 27.09 -62.25
N ILE A 1014 66.81 25.78 -62.05
CA ILE A 1014 67.69 25.13 -61.08
C ILE A 1014 68.68 24.30 -61.90
N GLU A 1015 69.91 24.80 -62.05
CA GLU A 1015 71.03 24.01 -62.56
C GLU A 1015 71.68 23.31 -61.36
N MET A 1016 71.97 22.01 -61.46
CA MET A 1016 72.60 21.25 -60.36
C MET A 1016 73.60 20.24 -60.90
N ASP A 1017 74.82 20.29 -60.40
CA ASP A 1017 75.84 19.25 -60.57
C ASP A 1017 75.67 18.19 -59.47
N SER A 1018 75.26 16.98 -59.88
CA SER A 1018 75.02 15.86 -58.97
C SER A 1018 76.31 15.23 -58.41
N SER A 1019 77.49 15.61 -58.87
CA SER A 1019 78.78 15.09 -58.42
C SER A 1019 79.43 15.94 -57.31
N THR A 1020 79.22 17.26 -57.35
CA THR A 1020 79.69 18.21 -56.32
C THR A 1020 78.60 18.63 -55.34
N MET A 1021 77.33 18.37 -55.68
CA MET A 1021 76.15 18.92 -55.00
C MET A 1021 76.11 20.47 -54.96
N THR A 1022 76.69 21.11 -55.98
CA THR A 1022 76.62 22.55 -56.21
C THR A 1022 75.70 22.87 -57.39
N GLY A 1023 75.14 24.07 -57.44
CA GLY A 1023 74.21 24.45 -58.50
C GLY A 1023 73.96 25.94 -58.58
N LYS A 1024 72.93 26.35 -59.34
CA LYS A 1024 72.39 27.71 -59.35
C LYS A 1024 70.88 27.68 -59.19
N ILE A 1025 70.38 28.46 -58.25
CA ILE A 1025 68.94 28.73 -58.09
C ILE A 1025 68.70 30.20 -58.46
N ASP A 1026 67.84 30.44 -59.44
CA ASP A 1026 67.43 31.77 -59.89
C ASP A 1026 68.57 32.63 -60.50
N GLY A 1027 69.81 32.14 -60.51
CA GLY A 1027 71.04 32.82 -60.95
C GLY A 1027 72.15 32.87 -59.89
N LEU A 1028 71.83 32.57 -58.63
CA LEU A 1028 72.77 32.56 -57.49
C LEU A 1028 73.34 31.17 -57.24
N ASP A 1029 74.62 31.08 -56.91
CA ASP A 1029 75.32 29.81 -56.62
C ASP A 1029 74.83 29.17 -55.31
N PHE A 1030 74.52 27.87 -55.39
CA PHE A 1030 74.09 26.96 -54.32
C PHE A 1030 75.21 25.96 -54.02
N ALA A 1031 75.45 25.66 -52.73
CA ALA A 1031 76.34 24.57 -52.31
C ALA A 1031 75.93 23.99 -50.96
N LEU A 1032 76.02 22.67 -50.79
CA LEU A 1032 75.88 22.02 -49.47
C LEU A 1032 77.14 22.24 -48.61
N ASP A 1033 76.95 22.83 -47.43
CA ASP A 1033 77.98 22.97 -46.41
C ASP A 1033 77.97 21.73 -45.49
N SER A 1034 78.78 20.73 -45.84
CA SER A 1034 78.94 19.52 -45.02
C SER A 1034 79.65 19.76 -43.67
N SER A 1035 80.15 20.97 -43.40
CA SER A 1035 80.80 21.32 -42.12
C SER A 1035 79.83 21.90 -41.09
N ASN A 1036 78.66 22.40 -41.53
CA ASN A 1036 77.69 23.09 -40.68
C ASN A 1036 76.37 22.31 -40.58
N PRO A 1037 76.21 21.41 -39.58
CA PRO A 1037 75.04 20.55 -39.49
C PRO A 1037 73.72 21.30 -39.15
N THR A 1038 73.76 22.57 -38.75
CA THR A 1038 72.56 23.38 -38.52
C THR A 1038 72.19 24.26 -39.72
N HIS A 1039 73.16 24.63 -40.56
CA HIS A 1039 72.94 25.32 -41.85
C HIS A 1039 73.64 24.61 -43.00
N PRO A 1040 73.22 23.39 -43.38
CA PRO A 1040 73.97 22.53 -44.30
C PRO A 1040 73.88 22.95 -45.78
N VAL A 1041 73.35 24.15 -46.07
CA VAL A 1041 73.15 24.67 -47.42
C VAL A 1041 73.51 26.15 -47.45
N THR A 1042 74.20 26.58 -48.49
CA THR A 1042 74.47 27.99 -48.80
C THR A 1042 73.86 28.34 -50.15
N LEU A 1043 73.38 29.59 -50.29
CA LEU A 1043 72.88 30.14 -51.54
C LEU A 1043 73.21 31.65 -51.62
N GLY A 1044 73.89 32.07 -52.68
CA GLY A 1044 74.34 33.47 -52.84
C GLY A 1044 75.31 33.93 -51.74
N GLY A 1045 76.03 33.01 -51.10
CA GLY A 1045 76.94 33.29 -49.98
C GLY A 1045 76.29 33.31 -48.59
N ARG A 1046 74.96 33.36 -48.48
CA ARG A 1046 74.24 33.17 -47.20
C ARG A 1046 74.08 31.69 -46.88
N ALA A 1047 74.27 31.32 -45.61
CA ALA A 1047 73.92 29.99 -45.09
C ALA A 1047 72.43 29.93 -44.71
N PHE A 1048 71.79 28.80 -45.02
CA PHE A 1048 70.37 28.51 -44.78
C PHE A 1048 70.25 27.27 -43.89
N THR A 1049 69.38 27.33 -42.89
CA THR A 1049 68.88 26.12 -42.23
C THR A 1049 68.15 25.23 -43.24
N ILE A 1050 68.03 23.93 -42.95
CA ILE A 1050 67.16 22.99 -43.70
C ILE A 1050 65.73 23.57 -43.81
N GLU A 1051 65.28 24.30 -42.78
CA GLU A 1051 63.92 24.82 -42.69
C GLU A 1051 63.70 26.08 -43.54
N GLU A 1052 64.66 27.01 -43.57
CA GLU A 1052 64.66 28.14 -44.52
C GLU A 1052 64.81 27.64 -45.96
N MET A 1053 65.59 26.58 -46.20
CA MET A 1053 65.74 25.98 -47.52
C MET A 1053 64.45 25.30 -47.99
N ASN A 1054 63.74 24.58 -47.11
CA ASN A 1054 62.42 24.04 -47.42
C ASN A 1054 61.39 25.17 -47.69
N ALA A 1055 61.45 26.27 -46.95
CA ALA A 1055 60.60 27.45 -47.18
C ALA A 1055 60.91 28.14 -48.53
N LEU A 1056 62.20 28.28 -48.86
CA LEU A 1056 62.68 28.80 -50.14
C LEU A 1056 62.20 27.92 -51.31
N MET A 1057 62.43 26.61 -51.22
CA MET A 1057 62.03 25.64 -52.24
C MET A 1057 60.51 25.66 -52.45
N GLN A 1058 59.72 25.66 -51.38
CA GLN A 1058 58.26 25.79 -51.45
C GLN A 1058 57.82 27.04 -52.23
N ALA A 1059 58.44 28.19 -51.98
CA ALA A 1059 58.12 29.41 -52.71
C ALA A 1059 58.57 29.37 -54.19
N VAL A 1060 59.67 28.68 -54.49
CA VAL A 1060 60.10 28.40 -55.87
C VAL A 1060 59.07 27.54 -56.60
N GLU A 1061 58.54 26.46 -56.00
CA GLU A 1061 57.51 25.63 -56.66
C GLU A 1061 56.21 26.41 -56.92
N LYS A 1062 55.79 27.24 -55.95
CA LYS A 1062 54.52 27.96 -55.98
C LYS A 1062 54.60 29.33 -56.67
N GLY A 1063 55.71 29.67 -57.33
CA GLY A 1063 55.87 30.90 -58.11
C GLY A 1063 55.74 32.20 -57.29
N GLY A 1064 56.01 32.13 -55.99
CA GLY A 1064 55.82 33.23 -55.05
C GLY A 1064 56.94 34.28 -55.09
N ALA A 1065 56.73 35.36 -54.34
CA ALA A 1065 57.76 36.36 -54.07
C ALA A 1065 58.70 35.88 -52.94
N ILE A 1066 60.01 36.14 -53.05
CA ILE A 1066 61.02 35.69 -52.08
C ILE A 1066 61.84 36.87 -51.58
N ALA A 1067 61.83 37.14 -50.27
CA ALA A 1067 62.69 38.12 -49.62
C ALA A 1067 63.61 37.43 -48.61
N VAL A 1068 64.92 37.43 -48.91
CA VAL A 1068 65.95 36.75 -48.11
C VAL A 1068 66.72 37.74 -47.23
N GLY A 1069 67.10 38.90 -47.73
CA GLY A 1069 67.90 39.88 -46.99
C GLY A 1069 67.15 40.49 -45.79
N GLU A 1070 67.90 40.95 -44.79
CA GLU A 1070 67.35 41.76 -43.70
C GLU A 1070 66.69 43.02 -44.28
N GLN A 1071 65.45 43.31 -43.87
CA GLN A 1071 64.63 44.43 -44.34
C GLN A 1071 64.35 44.43 -45.86
N ALA A 1072 64.55 43.29 -46.55
CA ALA A 1072 64.30 43.16 -47.98
C ALA A 1072 62.79 43.11 -48.32
N LEU A 1073 62.41 43.67 -49.47
CA LEU A 1073 61.03 43.73 -49.98
C LEU A 1073 60.93 43.03 -51.35
N ALA A 1074 60.10 41.99 -51.48
CA ALA A 1074 59.80 41.37 -52.76
C ALA A 1074 58.30 41.46 -53.08
N ALA A 1075 57.95 42.27 -54.08
CA ALA A 1075 56.57 42.57 -54.46
C ALA A 1075 56.29 42.16 -55.92
N GLY A 1076 55.55 41.07 -56.14
CA GLY A 1076 55.19 40.53 -57.46
C GLY A 1076 55.42 39.02 -57.59
N SER A 1077 54.67 38.33 -58.45
CA SER A 1077 54.89 36.89 -58.69
C SER A 1077 56.31 36.64 -59.20
N ARG A 1078 56.94 35.55 -58.71
CA ARG A 1078 58.34 35.18 -58.95
C ARG A 1078 59.38 36.30 -58.69
N SER A 1079 59.07 37.38 -57.94
CA SER A 1079 60.09 38.37 -57.60
C SER A 1079 61.03 37.88 -56.50
N THR A 1080 62.28 38.36 -56.50
CA THR A 1080 63.32 37.89 -55.57
C THR A 1080 64.16 39.06 -55.07
N ALA A 1081 64.17 39.32 -53.76
CA ALA A 1081 65.04 40.30 -53.11
C ALA A 1081 66.03 39.57 -52.16
N PHE A 1082 67.29 39.49 -52.56
CA PHE A 1082 68.31 38.70 -51.86
C PHE A 1082 69.22 39.54 -50.94
N GLY A 1083 69.65 40.71 -51.40
CA GLY A 1083 70.50 41.62 -50.63
C GLY A 1083 69.77 42.27 -49.46
N ASP A 1084 70.52 42.71 -48.46
CA ASP A 1084 69.97 43.40 -47.30
C ASP A 1084 69.42 44.78 -47.73
N LYS A 1085 68.20 45.10 -47.29
CA LYS A 1085 67.41 46.29 -47.69
C LYS A 1085 67.10 46.39 -49.19
N ALA A 1086 67.28 45.30 -49.94
CA ALA A 1086 66.97 45.27 -51.37
C ALA A 1086 65.45 45.26 -51.62
N ALA A 1087 64.99 45.91 -52.70
CA ALA A 1087 63.57 46.00 -53.06
C ALA A 1087 63.31 45.58 -54.51
N ALA A 1088 62.68 44.42 -54.70
CA ALA A 1088 62.25 43.89 -55.99
C ALA A 1088 60.75 44.16 -56.20
N ILE A 1089 60.38 45.15 -57.02
CA ILE A 1089 59.00 45.64 -57.17
C ILE A 1089 58.54 45.46 -58.63
N GLY A 1090 57.90 44.32 -58.90
CA GLY A 1090 57.40 43.89 -60.20
C GLY A 1090 57.46 42.36 -60.35
N ALA A 1091 56.60 41.78 -61.18
CA ALA A 1091 56.69 40.33 -61.47
C ALA A 1091 58.07 39.99 -62.08
N GLU A 1092 58.68 38.90 -61.61
CA GLU A 1092 60.03 38.44 -62.02
C GLU A 1092 61.15 39.50 -61.83
N SER A 1093 60.93 40.54 -61.02
CA SER A 1093 61.97 41.50 -60.65
C SER A 1093 62.94 40.91 -59.63
N LYS A 1094 64.21 41.27 -59.73
CA LYS A 1094 65.32 40.62 -59.00
C LYS A 1094 66.31 41.64 -58.45
N ALA A 1095 66.35 41.82 -57.14
CA ALA A 1095 67.26 42.72 -56.44
C ALA A 1095 68.26 41.88 -55.64
N TYR A 1096 69.45 41.63 -56.22
CA TYR A 1096 70.43 40.69 -55.68
C TYR A 1096 71.44 41.34 -54.73
N ALA A 1097 71.77 42.61 -54.94
CA ALA A 1097 72.77 43.32 -54.15
C ALA A 1097 72.15 44.17 -53.01
N ASP A 1098 72.93 44.46 -51.99
CA ASP A 1098 72.49 45.24 -50.83
C ASP A 1098 72.05 46.67 -51.23
N ASN A 1099 70.99 47.14 -50.57
CA ASN A 1099 70.41 48.48 -50.79
C ASN A 1099 70.07 48.78 -52.27
N SER A 1100 69.78 47.74 -53.07
CA SER A 1100 69.43 47.87 -54.49
C SER A 1100 67.92 47.80 -54.73
N VAL A 1101 67.42 48.48 -55.76
CA VAL A 1101 65.99 48.54 -56.11
C VAL A 1101 65.79 48.09 -57.55
N ALA A 1102 65.14 46.96 -57.76
CA ALA A 1102 64.69 46.49 -59.08
C ALA A 1102 63.23 46.89 -59.28
N LEU A 1103 62.98 47.92 -60.10
CA LEU A 1103 61.66 48.52 -60.29
C LEU A 1103 61.07 48.16 -61.67
N GLY A 1104 59.86 47.61 -61.67
CA GLY A 1104 59.16 47.12 -62.85
C GLY A 1104 59.40 45.63 -63.14
N ALA A 1105 58.51 45.02 -63.93
CA ALA A 1105 58.56 43.59 -64.21
C ALA A 1105 59.82 43.18 -65.01
N GLY A 1106 60.44 42.06 -64.63
CA GLY A 1106 61.68 41.53 -65.21
C GLY A 1106 62.92 42.40 -65.01
N SER A 1107 62.85 43.46 -64.19
CA SER A 1107 64.01 44.32 -63.88
C SER A 1107 65.01 43.59 -62.97
N ILE A 1108 66.31 43.75 -63.20
CA ILE A 1108 67.37 43.19 -62.37
C ILE A 1108 68.25 44.31 -61.83
N ALA A 1109 68.53 44.28 -60.52
CA ALA A 1109 69.50 45.12 -59.84
C ALA A 1109 70.52 44.20 -59.13
N ASP A 1110 71.71 44.09 -59.71
CA ASP A 1110 72.83 43.25 -59.29
C ASP A 1110 74.03 44.06 -58.78
N GLU A 1111 73.96 45.40 -58.80
CA GLU A 1111 74.91 46.33 -58.17
C GLU A 1111 74.32 47.01 -56.93
N ALA A 1112 75.10 47.13 -55.86
CA ALA A 1112 74.66 47.69 -54.59
C ALA A 1112 74.41 49.21 -54.66
N ASN A 1113 73.41 49.71 -53.93
CA ASN A 1113 72.98 51.11 -53.91
C ASN A 1113 72.42 51.65 -55.26
N THR A 1114 71.95 50.78 -56.15
CA THR A 1114 71.39 51.19 -57.46
C THR A 1114 69.86 51.15 -57.52
N ILE A 1115 69.27 51.89 -58.46
CA ILE A 1115 67.85 51.75 -58.85
C ILE A 1115 67.81 51.34 -60.32
N SER A 1116 67.53 50.06 -60.58
CA SER A 1116 67.39 49.52 -61.93
C SER A 1116 65.92 49.48 -62.35
N VAL A 1117 65.60 50.18 -63.44
CA VAL A 1117 64.25 50.18 -64.03
C VAL A 1117 64.09 49.12 -65.13
N GLY A 1118 65.03 48.20 -65.31
CA GLY A 1118 64.98 47.19 -66.37
C GLY A 1118 66.08 46.13 -66.26
N LYS A 1119 66.48 45.55 -67.38
CA LYS A 1119 67.65 44.68 -67.52
C LYS A 1119 68.31 45.00 -68.85
N ALA A 1120 69.64 44.88 -68.95
CA ALA A 1120 70.38 45.07 -70.19
C ALA A 1120 69.75 44.31 -71.38
N GLY A 1121 69.52 45.00 -72.49
CA GLY A 1121 68.79 44.53 -73.68
C GLY A 1121 67.26 44.65 -73.60
N THR A 1122 66.72 45.13 -72.47
CA THR A 1122 65.27 45.30 -72.20
C THR A 1122 64.99 46.55 -71.36
N GLU A 1123 65.67 47.64 -71.70
CA GLU A 1123 65.62 48.93 -71.00
C GLU A 1123 64.21 49.55 -71.03
N LYS A 1124 63.75 50.07 -69.89
CA LYS A 1124 62.45 50.76 -69.80
C LYS A 1124 62.62 52.27 -69.88
N ARG A 1125 61.68 52.96 -70.55
CA ARG A 1125 61.66 54.42 -70.64
C ARG A 1125 61.08 55.02 -69.36
N ILE A 1126 61.84 55.89 -68.70
CA ILE A 1126 61.31 56.75 -67.63
C ILE A 1126 60.64 57.97 -68.29
N THR A 1127 59.33 58.12 -68.10
CA THR A 1127 58.53 59.23 -68.65
C THR A 1127 58.10 60.19 -67.53
N ASN A 1128 57.74 61.42 -67.90
CA ASN A 1128 57.36 62.50 -66.98
C ASN A 1128 58.48 62.96 -66.02
N VAL A 1129 59.74 62.71 -66.39
CA VAL A 1129 60.92 63.28 -65.73
C VAL A 1129 60.93 64.80 -65.94
N ALA A 1130 61.02 65.57 -64.86
CA ALA A 1130 61.13 67.02 -64.89
C ALA A 1130 62.44 67.49 -65.57
N ASP A 1131 62.61 68.80 -65.76
CA ASP A 1131 63.91 69.33 -66.15
C ASP A 1131 64.86 69.21 -64.95
N ALA A 1132 66.07 68.68 -65.17
CA ALA A 1132 67.08 68.51 -64.13
C ALA A 1132 67.48 69.86 -63.51
N GLN A 1133 67.63 69.91 -62.18
CA GLN A 1133 68.02 71.11 -61.42
C GLN A 1133 69.39 70.97 -60.76
N ASN A 1134 69.81 69.74 -60.44
CA ASN A 1134 71.06 69.38 -59.78
C ASN A 1134 71.86 68.40 -60.64
N ASP A 1135 73.18 68.33 -60.41
CA ASP A 1135 74.15 67.51 -61.18
C ASP A 1135 73.81 66.01 -61.27
N TYR A 1136 73.01 65.49 -60.33
CA TYR A 1136 72.62 64.08 -60.23
C TYR A 1136 71.14 63.80 -60.58
N ASP A 1137 70.40 64.81 -61.05
CA ASP A 1137 69.02 64.63 -61.49
C ASP A 1137 68.96 63.95 -62.88
N ALA A 1138 67.93 63.13 -63.13
CA ALA A 1138 67.75 62.49 -64.43
C ALA A 1138 67.40 63.52 -65.52
N VAL A 1139 68.24 63.63 -66.56
CA VAL A 1139 68.03 64.56 -67.68
C VAL A 1139 66.95 64.06 -68.64
N ASN A 1140 65.94 64.89 -68.91
CA ASN A 1140 64.87 64.57 -69.84
C ASN A 1140 65.21 64.94 -71.31
N LYS A 1141 64.42 64.41 -72.26
CA LYS A 1141 64.62 64.69 -73.70
C LYS A 1141 64.42 66.17 -74.08
N LYS A 1142 63.55 66.91 -73.40
CA LYS A 1142 63.29 68.33 -73.70
C LYS A 1142 64.57 69.15 -73.51
N LEU A 1143 65.22 69.02 -72.35
CA LEU A 1143 66.46 69.73 -72.03
C LEU A 1143 67.57 69.36 -73.03
N LEU A 1144 67.76 68.06 -73.30
CA LEU A 1144 68.74 67.59 -74.30
C LEU A 1144 68.46 68.14 -75.72
N THR A 1145 67.20 68.19 -76.14
CA THR A 1145 66.84 68.68 -77.48
C THR A 1145 67.07 70.19 -77.60
N ALA A 1146 66.85 70.96 -76.52
CA ALA A 1146 67.17 72.39 -76.50
C ALA A 1146 68.68 72.62 -76.67
N THR A 1147 69.53 71.91 -75.93
CA THR A 1147 71.00 72.02 -76.05
C THR A 1147 71.54 71.65 -77.44
N VAL A 1148 70.85 70.77 -78.18
CA VAL A 1148 71.28 70.29 -79.51
C VAL A 1148 70.81 71.21 -80.64
N ALA A 1149 69.80 72.06 -80.42
CA ALA A 1149 69.19 72.89 -81.48
C ALA A 1149 70.09 74.05 -81.96
N ASP A 1150 70.91 74.63 -81.08
CA ASP A 1150 71.72 75.82 -81.38
C ASP A 1150 73.13 75.50 -81.95
N ALA A 1151 73.41 74.23 -82.25
CA ALA A 1151 74.72 73.78 -82.74
C ALA A 1151 74.83 73.80 -84.28
N VAL A 1152 75.98 74.25 -84.80
CA VAL A 1152 76.30 74.15 -86.23
C VAL A 1152 76.86 72.75 -86.54
N PHE A 1153 76.18 72.03 -87.43
CA PHE A 1153 76.57 70.70 -87.87
C PHE A 1153 77.20 70.72 -89.27
N TYR A 1154 78.00 69.70 -89.57
CA TYR A 1154 78.46 69.39 -90.94
C TYR A 1154 77.36 68.68 -91.72
N ASP A 1155 77.40 68.74 -93.04
CA ASP A 1155 76.43 68.02 -93.88
C ASP A 1155 76.51 66.51 -93.65
N VAL A 1156 75.35 65.87 -93.45
CA VAL A 1156 75.25 64.42 -93.21
C VAL A 1156 75.84 63.65 -94.38
N GLY A 1157 76.84 62.80 -94.12
CA GLY A 1157 77.55 62.01 -95.13
C GLY A 1157 78.70 62.73 -95.85
N SER A 1158 78.96 64.01 -95.55
CA SER A 1158 80.00 64.80 -96.25
C SER A 1158 81.45 64.57 -95.79
N ASN A 1159 81.71 63.69 -94.82
CA ASN A 1159 83.02 63.56 -94.15
C ASN A 1159 83.62 64.89 -93.61
N LYS A 1160 82.78 65.91 -93.37
CA LYS A 1160 83.15 67.30 -93.03
C LYS A 1160 83.68 68.15 -94.20
N GLU A 1161 83.68 67.63 -95.42
CA GLU A 1161 84.05 68.36 -96.65
C GLU A 1161 83.03 69.48 -97.00
N LYS A 1162 81.82 69.44 -96.44
CA LYS A 1162 80.75 70.40 -96.73
C LYS A 1162 79.97 70.83 -95.49
N ILE A 1163 79.63 72.11 -95.44
CA ILE A 1163 78.68 72.71 -94.49
C ILE A 1163 77.66 73.52 -95.31
N THR A 1164 76.42 73.07 -95.36
CA THR A 1164 75.29 73.84 -95.88
C THR A 1164 74.72 74.68 -94.74
N LEU A 1165 75.11 75.96 -94.69
CA LEU A 1165 74.54 76.91 -93.74
C LEU A 1165 73.05 77.11 -94.11
N ALA A 1166 72.14 76.61 -93.26
CA ALA A 1166 70.73 76.38 -93.59
C ALA A 1166 69.83 77.63 -93.67
N GLY A 1167 70.40 78.83 -93.88
CA GLY A 1167 69.63 80.06 -94.07
C GLY A 1167 68.84 80.00 -95.38
N ALA A 1168 67.52 80.22 -95.33
CA ALA A 1168 66.62 80.05 -96.48
C ALA A 1168 66.88 81.00 -97.67
N THR A 1169 67.58 82.12 -97.43
CA THR A 1169 68.07 83.06 -98.46
C THR A 1169 69.59 83.01 -98.63
N GLY A 1170 70.22 81.94 -98.17
CA GLY A 1170 71.65 81.87 -97.88
C GLY A 1170 72.01 82.53 -96.54
N THR A 1171 73.04 82.00 -95.86
CA THR A 1171 73.62 82.62 -94.66
C THR A 1171 74.81 83.49 -95.08
N GLN A 1172 74.82 84.76 -94.69
CA GLN A 1172 75.91 85.68 -95.02
C GLN A 1172 77.17 85.36 -94.19
N ILE A 1173 78.24 84.93 -94.85
CA ILE A 1173 79.57 84.79 -94.23
C ILE A 1173 80.24 86.16 -94.25
N THR A 1174 80.23 86.86 -93.11
CA THR A 1174 80.89 88.16 -92.92
C THR A 1174 82.31 87.99 -92.38
N ASN A 1175 83.09 89.07 -92.36
CA ASN A 1175 84.47 89.11 -91.85
C ASN A 1175 85.49 88.20 -92.58
N LEU A 1176 85.21 87.87 -93.85
CA LEU A 1176 86.13 87.16 -94.75
C LEU A 1176 87.29 88.08 -95.18
N LYS A 1177 88.51 87.53 -95.24
CA LYS A 1177 89.75 88.24 -95.59
C LYS A 1177 90.02 88.20 -97.10
N ASP A 1178 90.61 89.26 -97.65
CA ASP A 1178 91.10 89.28 -99.04
C ASP A 1178 92.03 88.08 -99.32
N ALA A 1179 91.73 87.33 -100.37
CA ALA A 1179 92.46 86.16 -100.84
C ALA A 1179 93.81 86.54 -101.45
N THR A 1180 94.77 85.60 -101.50
CA THR A 1180 95.94 85.76 -102.39
C THR A 1180 95.54 85.35 -103.81
N LEU A 1181 95.79 86.19 -104.82
CA LEU A 1181 95.46 85.90 -106.22
C LEU A 1181 96.66 85.33 -106.96
N ASP A 1182 96.90 84.03 -106.78
CA ASP A 1182 97.82 83.22 -107.58
C ASP A 1182 97.13 81.95 -108.13
N SER A 1183 97.84 81.20 -108.96
CA SER A 1183 97.30 80.02 -109.68
C SER A 1183 97.05 78.78 -108.81
N SER A 1184 97.29 78.85 -107.49
CA SER A 1184 97.06 77.77 -106.52
C SER A 1184 96.00 78.11 -105.46
N SER A 1185 95.48 79.34 -105.49
CA SER A 1185 94.58 79.86 -104.47
C SER A 1185 93.23 79.13 -104.43
N THR A 1186 92.89 78.62 -103.25
CA THR A 1186 91.56 78.06 -102.92
C THR A 1186 90.78 78.96 -101.96
N ASP A 1187 91.34 80.13 -101.62
CA ASP A 1187 90.69 81.14 -100.80
C ASP A 1187 89.45 81.72 -101.52
N ALA A 1188 88.35 81.90 -100.80
CA ALA A 1188 87.20 82.61 -101.32
C ALA A 1188 87.52 84.11 -101.52
N VAL A 1189 87.63 84.54 -102.77
CA VAL A 1189 87.97 85.94 -103.13
C VAL A 1189 86.92 86.92 -102.62
N THR A 1190 87.36 88.07 -102.09
CA THR A 1190 86.42 89.12 -101.64
C THR A 1190 85.93 89.95 -102.83
N GLY A 1191 84.72 90.52 -102.73
CA GLY A 1191 84.13 91.33 -103.80
C GLY A 1191 84.97 92.55 -104.21
N LYS A 1192 85.82 93.05 -103.30
CA LYS A 1192 86.83 94.09 -103.54
C LYS A 1192 87.83 93.68 -104.64
N GLN A 1193 88.21 92.41 -104.70
CA GLN A 1193 89.25 91.92 -105.61
C GLN A 1193 88.73 91.77 -107.04
N LEU A 1194 87.51 91.23 -107.20
CA LEU A 1194 86.86 91.10 -108.51
C LEU A 1194 86.64 92.47 -109.19
N HIS A 1195 86.32 93.51 -108.42
CA HIS A 1195 86.15 94.87 -108.93
C HIS A 1195 87.44 95.44 -109.54
N ALA A 1196 88.62 95.09 -109.03
CA ALA A 1196 89.89 95.58 -109.56
C ALA A 1196 90.16 95.06 -110.99
N THR A 1197 89.82 93.80 -111.26
CA THR A 1197 89.98 93.17 -112.58
C THR A 1197 89.14 93.85 -113.65
N ASN A 1198 87.87 94.17 -113.35
CA ASN A 1198 86.92 94.71 -114.31
C ASN A 1198 87.36 96.05 -114.92
N ASN A 1199 87.97 96.94 -114.12
CA ASN A 1199 88.43 98.26 -114.60
C ASN A 1199 89.52 98.17 -115.69
N ASN A 1200 90.33 97.11 -115.71
CA ASN A 1200 91.41 96.96 -116.70
C ASN A 1200 90.89 96.62 -118.11
N VAL A 1201 89.69 96.04 -118.22
CA VAL A 1201 89.10 95.63 -119.50
C VAL A 1201 88.62 96.85 -120.29
N THR A 1202 87.96 97.81 -119.65
CA THR A 1202 87.39 99.00 -120.29
C THR A 1202 88.44 99.82 -121.06
N ASN A 1203 89.62 100.01 -120.48
CA ASN A 1203 90.71 100.81 -121.08
C ASN A 1203 91.27 100.25 -122.40
N LEU A 1204 90.95 98.98 -122.74
CA LEU A 1204 91.39 98.37 -123.99
C LEU A 1204 90.46 98.70 -125.17
N ASP A 1205 89.17 98.91 -124.90
CA ASP A 1205 88.10 99.08 -125.90
C ASP A 1205 88.20 100.43 -126.63
N ASP A 1206 88.35 101.52 -125.88
CA ASP A 1206 88.52 102.89 -126.39
C ASP A 1206 89.63 103.00 -127.46
N ARG A 1207 90.72 102.25 -127.27
CA ARG A 1207 91.91 102.31 -128.13
C ARG A 1207 91.69 101.66 -129.50
N VAL A 1208 90.79 100.67 -129.60
CA VAL A 1208 90.50 99.97 -130.87
C VAL A 1208 89.65 100.85 -131.79
N THR A 1209 88.68 101.57 -131.23
CA THR A 1209 87.72 102.43 -131.95
C THR A 1209 88.39 103.54 -132.77
N THR A 1210 89.53 104.06 -132.32
CA THR A 1210 90.21 105.22 -132.95
C THR A 1210 90.90 104.88 -134.28
N GLU A 1211 91.57 103.73 -134.40
CA GLU A 1211 92.31 103.34 -135.61
C GLU A 1211 91.36 103.12 -136.81
N VAL A 1212 90.22 102.46 -136.57
CA VAL A 1212 89.25 102.07 -137.62
C VAL A 1212 88.72 103.28 -138.39
N GLY A 1213 88.43 104.39 -137.70
CA GLY A 1213 87.94 105.62 -138.34
C GLY A 1213 88.94 106.24 -139.33
N THR A 1214 90.24 106.11 -139.06
CA THR A 1214 91.32 106.74 -139.86
C THR A 1214 91.56 106.01 -141.19
N LEU A 1215 91.13 104.76 -141.31
CA LEU A 1215 91.24 103.98 -142.55
C LEU A 1215 90.10 104.30 -143.53
N ASN A 1216 88.86 104.40 -143.03
CA ASN A 1216 87.65 104.60 -143.85
C ASN A 1216 87.75 105.85 -144.74
N THR A 1217 88.14 106.99 -144.17
CA THR A 1217 88.22 108.29 -144.88
C THR A 1217 89.14 108.26 -146.10
N ARG A 1218 90.13 107.37 -146.13
CA ARG A 1218 91.13 107.28 -147.20
C ARG A 1218 90.56 106.62 -148.46
N VAL A 1219 89.76 105.56 -148.28
CA VAL A 1219 89.17 104.75 -149.36
C VAL A 1219 88.17 105.58 -150.18
N THR A 1220 87.37 106.41 -149.52
CA THR A 1220 86.35 107.25 -150.16
C THR A 1220 86.91 108.19 -151.23
N ASN A 1221 88.12 108.72 -151.03
CA ASN A 1221 88.70 109.73 -151.91
C ASN A 1221 89.20 109.17 -153.25
N GLU A 1222 89.77 107.96 -153.27
CA GLU A 1222 90.24 107.35 -154.53
C GLU A 1222 89.07 106.99 -155.46
N VAL A 1223 87.98 106.46 -154.89
CA VAL A 1223 86.77 106.08 -155.66
C VAL A 1223 86.16 107.29 -156.39
N GLY A 1224 86.07 108.45 -155.75
CA GLY A 1224 85.56 109.68 -156.39
C GLY A 1224 86.40 110.16 -157.58
N THR A 1225 87.70 109.85 -157.58
CA THR A 1225 88.65 110.21 -158.66
C THR A 1225 88.55 109.25 -159.86
N LEU A 1226 88.02 108.04 -159.67
CA LEU A 1226 87.76 107.09 -160.74
C LEU A 1226 86.47 107.40 -161.50
N ASN A 1227 85.37 107.70 -160.80
CA ASN A 1227 84.07 107.97 -161.44
C ASN A 1227 84.14 109.13 -162.44
N THR A 1228 84.75 110.26 -162.04
CA THR A 1228 84.87 111.47 -162.89
C THR A 1228 85.67 111.26 -164.19
N ARG A 1229 86.47 110.17 -164.29
CA ARG A 1229 87.14 109.79 -165.54
C ARG A 1229 86.27 108.95 -166.48
N ILE A 1230 85.23 108.28 -165.95
CA ILE A 1230 84.31 107.43 -166.72
C ILE A 1230 83.28 108.31 -167.43
N ASP A 1231 82.66 109.26 -166.72
CA ASP A 1231 81.65 110.19 -167.25
C ASP A 1231 82.12 110.97 -168.51
N GLY A 1232 83.42 111.28 -168.57
CA GLY A 1232 84.07 111.97 -169.70
C GLY A 1232 84.23 111.11 -170.98
N VAL A 1233 84.23 109.79 -170.84
CA VAL A 1233 84.27 108.86 -171.99
C VAL A 1233 82.89 108.77 -172.61
N ASP A 1234 81.84 108.62 -171.80
CA ASP A 1234 80.46 108.50 -172.27
C ASP A 1234 79.99 109.76 -173.01
N THR A 1235 80.35 110.95 -172.52
CA THR A 1235 80.08 112.22 -173.23
C THR A 1235 80.77 112.31 -174.59
N THR A 1236 81.97 111.70 -174.74
CA THR A 1236 82.68 111.66 -176.02
C THR A 1236 81.99 110.73 -177.02
N ILE A 1237 81.46 109.59 -176.56
CA ILE A 1237 80.75 108.62 -177.41
C ILE A 1237 79.43 109.20 -177.93
N ALA A 1238 78.63 109.86 -177.06
CA ALA A 1238 77.38 110.51 -177.46
C ALA A 1238 77.58 111.58 -178.57
N GLY A 1239 78.70 112.31 -178.53
CA GLY A 1239 79.05 113.30 -179.56
C GLY A 1239 79.42 112.69 -180.93
N ILE A 1240 79.81 111.42 -180.98
CA ILE A 1240 80.08 110.71 -182.25
C ILE A 1240 78.76 110.23 -182.87
N ASP A 1241 77.86 109.68 -182.07
CA ASP A 1241 76.56 109.16 -182.53
C ASP A 1241 75.71 110.24 -183.21
N GLY A 1242 75.62 111.44 -182.60
CA GLY A 1242 74.94 112.59 -183.19
C GLY A 1242 75.49 112.99 -184.57
N ARG A 1243 76.81 112.87 -184.81
CA ARG A 1243 77.42 113.17 -186.12
C ARG A 1243 77.07 112.14 -187.19
N VAL A 1244 76.90 110.87 -186.82
CA VAL A 1244 76.45 109.81 -187.74
C VAL A 1244 75.00 110.05 -188.14
N SER A 1245 74.15 110.44 -187.19
CA SER A 1245 72.74 110.77 -187.44
C SER A 1245 72.56 111.95 -188.40
N THR A 1246 73.27 113.07 -188.20
CA THR A 1246 73.21 114.23 -189.13
C THR A 1246 73.68 113.84 -190.54
N ASN A 1247 74.84 113.18 -190.67
CA ASN A 1247 75.36 112.75 -191.97
C ASN A 1247 74.36 111.85 -192.74
N THR A 1248 73.59 111.02 -192.03
CA THR A 1248 72.59 110.14 -192.64
C THR A 1248 71.41 110.93 -193.23
N ASN A 1249 70.94 111.97 -192.52
CA ASN A 1249 69.84 112.82 -192.99
C ASN A 1249 70.25 113.75 -194.15
N ASP A 1250 71.48 114.27 -194.12
CA ASP A 1250 71.99 115.16 -195.18
C ASP A 1250 72.24 114.38 -196.49
N ILE A 1251 72.65 113.11 -196.41
CA ILE A 1251 72.74 112.22 -197.60
C ILE A 1251 71.37 111.97 -198.21
N ALA A 1252 70.32 111.72 -197.40
CA ALA A 1252 68.95 111.60 -197.91
C ALA A 1252 68.42 112.90 -198.52
N THR A 1253 68.83 114.05 -198.00
CA THR A 1253 68.49 115.38 -198.54
C THR A 1253 69.20 115.65 -199.88
N LEU A 1254 70.42 115.15 -200.05
CA LEU A 1254 71.16 115.21 -201.31
C LEU A 1254 70.51 114.33 -202.39
N ASP A 1255 70.11 113.11 -202.03
CA ASP A 1255 69.42 112.14 -202.91
C ASP A 1255 68.08 112.70 -203.44
N GLY A 1256 67.25 113.27 -202.55
CA GLY A 1256 65.98 113.91 -202.92
C GLY A 1256 66.12 115.11 -203.87
N ARG A 1257 67.24 115.84 -203.82
CA ARG A 1257 67.52 116.92 -204.78
C ARG A 1257 67.99 116.41 -206.14
N VAL A 1258 68.69 115.27 -206.19
CA VAL A 1258 69.08 114.63 -207.45
C VAL A 1258 67.87 114.07 -208.20
N THR A 1259 66.80 113.66 -207.50
CA THR A 1259 65.60 113.06 -208.11
C THR A 1259 64.60 114.06 -208.71
N THR A 1260 64.66 115.36 -208.38
CA THR A 1260 63.53 116.28 -208.62
C THR A 1260 63.68 117.21 -209.83
N GLU A 1261 64.89 117.62 -210.22
CA GLU A 1261 65.11 118.63 -211.28
C GLU A 1261 65.90 118.11 -212.50
N VAL A 1262 65.51 116.94 -213.01
CA VAL A 1262 65.72 116.56 -214.42
C VAL A 1262 64.37 116.73 -215.15
N GLY A 1263 63.78 117.93 -215.01
CA GLY A 1263 62.35 118.19 -215.25
C GLY A 1263 62.01 119.42 -216.13
N THR A 1264 62.98 120.31 -216.39
CA THR A 1264 62.96 121.36 -217.42
C THR A 1264 64.39 121.71 -217.82
#